data_AF-A0A2N9NDZ9-F1
#
_entry.id   AF-A0A2N9NDZ9-F1
#
_cell.length_a   1.000
_cell.length_b   1.000
_cell.length_c   1.000
_cell.angle_alpha   90.00
_cell.angle_beta   90.00
_cell.angle_gamma   90.00
#
_symmetry.space_group_name_H-M   'P 1'
#
loop_
_entity.id
_entity.type
_entity.pdbx_description
1 polymer ?
#
loop_
_entity_poly.entity_id
_entity_poly.type
_entity_poly.pdbx_seq_one_letter_code
_entity_poly.pdbx_strand_id
1 'polypeptide(L)'
;MKSFVNFALGRLGIFHGRQTRLPIKINFETKVRPALVWAALLACLPGLQVAAVASFSNGNPLNTGRFHHTASLLPSGKVLVAGGFTNGYQSSATAELYDPATGSWTLTGPLNSDRANHTSTLLPDGTVLVAGGTARGAISSAEIYDPSKATWTAIDSLQVARFGHTSTLLSNGDVLVAGGTADGHSALSSAEVYHPATGTWTSANSLSFARFNHTATLLPNGQVLIVGGEGSDTNCLSSAELYDPVSGTWATTNQLANARFNHTATLLPSGQVLVAAGTSDGRSSLSSAELYDPSTGTWTPANSLTVARYGHLATLLPSGLLLVTGGTSDGVASVGGAELYDPTSGNWTTTNSLLTARFSHTATLLASGAILLAGGTTNGLTSLSSVEIFCGQTGSWTSVAPMSMPRPMHTATLLPDGRALIAGGFFLSSAEVYDPRTATWTNTGYMTTSRYESTATLLANGKVLVAGGLNYHSLSSAELFDPATSSWTATGSMSTGHDSHTATLLPNGKVLVAGGFSGKVLVGISNAELYDPTHGTWTPTAAMLSPRFNHTATLLPTGKVLVAGGFNSNALASAELFDPATGTWTATSPMTTNRSSHTATLLPNGKVLIAGGGGEGTYNSAELYDPITATWTTTGSMNVARLSHTATLLRSGKVLIAGGFSPITDALSHAEIYDPAAGAWTIASSLITPRVSQTATLLTDGTVLVAGGTSTTNDTSAAEVFDANLGFSAAWQPQISALTSPVDPDANFVITGTQFRGVSEGSSGTSQDSPSDYPLVQLRSLENAQTLFLRPTAWSSNSFTSLPVNGLWPGWTMATVFVNGIPSQGNLFDLQPLLPGPLLTSVVSSGNITLTWPTGNPPRFHLQATTDFSGTNWVDVNGLVTVTNALGHVTIPVGQGVGFYRLKF
;
A
#
# COMPACT_ATOMS: atom_id res chain seq x y z
N MET A 1 43.46 -7.12 36.80
CA MET A 1 43.70 -6.28 35.61
C MET A 1 44.60 -6.93 34.56
N LYS A 2 45.88 -7.29 34.82
CA LYS A 2 46.73 -7.94 33.78
C LYS A 2 46.13 -9.21 33.15
N SER A 3 45.43 -10.05 33.92
CA SER A 3 44.75 -11.25 33.39
C SER A 3 43.50 -10.96 32.53
N PHE A 4 42.88 -9.78 32.69
CA PHE A 4 41.67 -9.39 31.95
C PHE A 4 42.02 -8.82 30.57
N VAL A 5 43.13 -8.06 30.49
CA VAL A 5 43.65 -7.49 29.23
C VAL A 5 44.13 -8.59 28.28
N ASN A 6 44.79 -9.64 28.78
CA ASN A 6 45.22 -10.77 27.96
C ASN A 6 44.05 -11.63 27.44
N PHE A 7 42.88 -11.62 28.08
CA PHE A 7 41.69 -12.33 27.60
C PHE A 7 40.99 -11.58 26.47
N ALA A 8 40.99 -10.24 26.51
CA ALA A 8 40.41 -9.40 25.47
C ALA A 8 41.23 -9.39 24.15
N LEU A 9 42.57 -9.42 24.25
CA LEU A 9 43.46 -9.34 23.08
C LEU A 9 43.67 -10.67 22.35
N GLY A 10 43.19 -11.80 22.89
CA GLY A 10 43.31 -13.11 22.26
C GLY A 10 42.27 -13.44 21.17
N ARG A 11 41.25 -12.59 20.98
CA ARG A 11 40.13 -12.84 20.03
C ARG A 11 40.20 -12.07 18.71
N LEU A 12 41.16 -11.17 18.53
CA LEU A 12 41.40 -10.43 17.28
C LEU A 12 42.64 -11.00 16.56
N GLY A 13 42.44 -12.09 15.81
CA GLY A 13 43.51 -12.84 15.15
C GLY A 13 44.03 -12.23 13.85
N ILE A 14 44.74 -11.10 13.92
CA ILE A 14 45.58 -10.55 12.82
C ILE A 14 46.74 -9.80 13.51
N PHE A 15 48.04 -10.13 13.40
CA PHE A 15 48.86 -10.40 12.22
C PHE A 15 50.05 -11.36 12.50
N HIS A 16 50.64 -11.92 11.43
CA HIS A 16 51.95 -12.60 11.47
C HIS A 16 53.13 -11.61 11.59
N GLY A 17 54.18 -12.00 12.33
CA GLY A 17 55.57 -11.76 11.89
C GLY A 17 56.42 -10.70 12.62
N ARG A 18 57.58 -11.18 13.11
CA ARG A 18 58.82 -10.47 13.50
C ARG A 18 58.80 -9.34 14.56
N GLN A 19 59.51 -9.64 15.65
CA GLN A 19 59.99 -8.68 16.64
C GLN A 19 60.91 -7.59 16.06
N THR A 20 60.77 -6.36 16.57
CA THR A 20 61.90 -5.51 16.97
C THR A 20 61.55 -4.75 18.25
N ARG A 21 62.42 -4.82 19.25
CA ARG A 21 62.28 -4.10 20.53
C ARG A 21 62.85 -2.69 20.42
N LEU A 22 62.16 -1.69 20.95
CA LEU A 22 62.75 -0.45 21.46
C LEU A 22 62.15 -0.13 22.85
N PRO A 23 62.96 0.21 23.87
CA PRO A 23 62.46 0.36 25.25
C PRO A 23 62.23 1.83 25.62
N ILE A 24 60.98 2.22 25.85
CA ILE A 24 60.68 3.49 26.52
C ILE A 24 60.46 3.20 28.02
N LYS A 25 61.44 3.54 28.86
CA LYS A 25 61.26 3.67 30.31
C LYS A 25 60.52 4.97 30.59
N ILE A 26 59.41 4.91 31.32
CA ILE A 26 58.78 6.07 31.95
C ILE A 26 58.81 5.85 33.47
N ASN A 27 59.53 6.71 34.18
CA ASN A 27 59.50 6.75 35.65
C ASN A 27 58.18 7.41 36.10
N PHE A 28 57.53 6.84 37.10
CA PHE A 28 56.37 7.46 37.75
C PHE A 28 56.81 8.21 39.00
N GLU A 29 57.05 9.52 38.88
CA GLU A 29 57.08 10.41 40.05
C GLU A 29 56.23 11.67 39.86
N THR A 30 55.34 11.84 40.84
CA THR A 30 54.53 13.03 41.20
C THR A 30 53.18 13.28 40.49
N LYS A 31 52.25 13.73 41.33
CA LYS A 31 50.80 13.80 41.19
C LYS A 31 50.32 14.64 39.99
N VAL A 32 49.68 14.00 39.01
CA VAL A 32 48.73 14.64 38.09
C VAL A 32 47.36 13.95 38.24
N ARG A 33 46.28 14.74 38.25
CA ARG A 33 44.91 14.25 38.55
C ARG A 33 44.37 13.38 37.39
N PRO A 34 43.64 12.28 37.65
CA PRO A 34 43.14 11.38 36.59
C PRO A 34 42.25 12.06 35.53
N ALA A 35 41.58 13.15 35.88
CA ALA A 35 40.65 13.86 35.01
C ALA A 35 41.28 14.42 33.72
N LEU A 36 42.55 14.84 33.72
CA LEU A 36 43.18 15.42 32.52
C LEU A 36 43.57 14.38 31.46
N VAL A 37 43.87 13.14 31.86
CA VAL A 37 44.21 12.07 30.90
C VAL A 37 42.95 11.61 30.15
N TRP A 38 41.79 11.59 30.82
CA TRP A 38 40.50 11.32 30.19
C TRP A 38 40.07 12.42 29.22
N ALA A 39 40.29 13.69 29.57
CA ALA A 39 40.00 14.81 28.67
C ALA A 39 40.86 14.76 27.38
N ALA A 40 42.14 14.37 27.49
CA ALA A 40 43.02 14.23 26.34
C ALA A 40 42.68 13.04 25.42
N LEU A 41 42.18 11.92 25.99
CA LEU A 41 41.71 10.79 25.17
C LEU A 41 40.39 11.09 24.45
N LEU A 42 39.45 11.83 25.08
CA LEU A 42 38.21 12.25 24.41
C LEU A 42 38.47 13.31 23.32
N ALA A 43 39.44 14.19 23.50
CA ALA A 43 39.76 15.26 22.54
C ALA A 43 40.47 14.76 21.25
N CYS A 44 40.90 13.49 21.19
CA CYS A 44 41.56 12.90 20.01
C CYS A 44 40.69 11.89 19.24
N LEU A 45 39.37 11.87 19.48
CA LEU A 45 38.39 11.07 18.74
C LEU A 45 37.31 11.95 18.08
N PRO A 46 37.65 12.71 17.01
CA PRO A 46 36.61 13.27 16.16
C PRO A 46 35.97 12.13 15.35
N GLY A 47 34.69 11.84 15.59
CA GLY A 47 33.90 10.96 14.71
C GLY A 47 33.17 9.77 15.32
N LEU A 48 33.10 9.60 16.65
CA LEU A 48 32.06 8.73 17.24
C LEU A 48 30.74 9.51 17.40
N GLN A 49 30.03 9.72 16.29
CA GLN A 49 28.58 9.81 16.39
C GLN A 49 28.06 8.41 16.74
N VAL A 50 27.19 8.33 17.75
CA VAL A 50 26.36 7.13 17.95
C VAL A 50 25.58 6.95 16.65
N ALA A 51 25.64 5.76 16.05
CA ALA A 51 24.86 5.46 14.85
C ALA A 51 23.40 5.83 15.12
N ALA A 52 22.80 6.60 14.22
CA ALA A 52 21.52 7.22 14.47
C ALA A 52 20.39 6.17 14.53
N VAL A 53 20.16 5.62 15.73
CA VAL A 53 19.03 4.72 16.07
C VAL A 53 17.82 5.59 16.46
N ALA A 54 17.05 5.27 17.51
CA ALA A 54 16.03 6.15 18.10
C ALA A 54 16.56 7.15 19.15
N SER A 55 15.80 8.23 19.40
CA SER A 55 15.99 9.27 20.44
C SER A 55 14.64 9.93 20.79
N PHE A 56 14.55 10.72 21.89
CA PHE A 56 13.27 10.92 22.63
C PHE A 56 13.02 12.36 23.13
N SER A 57 11.75 12.73 23.33
CA SER A 57 11.25 13.99 23.94
C SER A 57 9.78 13.80 24.40
N ASN A 58 8.96 14.85 24.62
CA ASN A 58 7.53 14.71 25.00
C ASN A 58 6.69 16.02 24.80
N GLY A 59 5.35 15.90 24.70
CA GLY A 59 4.40 16.88 25.29
C GLY A 59 3.72 17.91 24.36
N ASN A 60 2.74 17.51 23.54
CA ASN A 60 2.05 18.41 22.59
C ASN A 60 0.57 18.04 22.26
N PRO A 61 -0.45 18.77 22.73
CA PRO A 61 -2.24 18.91 21.50
C PRO A 61 -3.15 17.74 20.96
N LEU A 62 -3.85 18.01 19.84
CA LEU A 62 -4.78 17.11 19.11
C LEU A 62 -6.12 16.84 19.87
N ASN A 63 -7.01 15.95 19.40
CA ASN A 63 -8.18 15.53 20.19
C ASN A 63 -8.56 14.03 20.08
N THR A 64 -9.43 13.64 19.14
CA THR A 64 -10.08 12.30 19.08
C THR A 64 -9.43 11.27 18.13
N GLY A 65 -9.83 10.01 18.28
CA GLY A 65 -9.79 8.95 17.25
C GLY A 65 -8.46 8.26 16.88
N ARG A 66 -8.43 7.67 15.67
CA ARG A 66 -7.32 7.05 14.88
C ARG A 66 -6.91 5.58 15.17
N PHE A 67 -7.54 4.61 14.46
CA PHE A 67 -7.19 3.16 14.38
C PHE A 67 -7.63 2.37 13.08
N HIS A 68 -8.93 2.32 12.67
CA HIS A 68 -9.49 1.71 11.42
C HIS A 68 -10.45 2.61 10.53
N HIS A 69 -10.87 2.22 9.32
CA HIS A 69 -11.57 3.04 8.28
C HIS A 69 -10.81 4.00 7.35
N THR A 70 -10.63 5.31 7.61
CA THR A 70 -10.21 6.30 6.56
C THR A 70 -8.99 7.16 6.92
N ALA A 71 -8.01 7.36 6.01
CA ALA A 71 -6.87 8.30 6.13
C ALA A 71 -6.01 8.54 4.84
N SER A 72 -5.83 7.57 3.94
CA SER A 72 -4.87 7.62 2.80
C SER A 72 -5.18 8.61 1.66
N LEU A 73 -4.23 8.75 0.72
CA LEU A 73 -4.06 9.90 -0.18
C LEU A 73 -5.08 10.05 -1.33
N LEU A 74 -5.65 11.25 -1.43
CA LEU A 74 -6.13 11.90 -2.67
C LEU A 74 -5.50 13.32 -2.75
N PRO A 75 -5.18 13.86 -3.94
CA PRO A 75 -4.38 15.07 -4.20
C PRO A 75 -3.80 15.89 -3.02
N SER A 76 -4.53 16.82 -2.39
CA SER A 76 -3.92 17.80 -1.46
C SER A 76 -3.52 17.29 -0.06
N GLY A 77 -3.53 15.98 0.19
CA GLY A 77 -2.78 15.36 1.29
C GLY A 77 -3.22 15.75 2.71
N LYS A 78 -4.51 15.58 3.02
CA LYS A 78 -5.14 16.01 4.28
C LYS A 78 -6.26 15.07 4.76
N VAL A 79 -5.89 14.11 5.62
CA VAL A 79 -6.70 13.03 6.23
C VAL A 79 -8.24 13.25 6.26
N LEU A 80 -9.07 12.36 5.70
CA LEU A 80 -10.50 12.29 6.03
C LEU A 80 -10.67 11.20 7.09
N VAL A 81 -11.34 11.53 8.21
CA VAL A 81 -11.68 10.55 9.23
C VAL A 81 -13.15 10.58 9.65
N ALA A 82 -14.03 11.14 8.80
CA ALA A 82 -15.48 11.13 8.95
C ALA A 82 -16.02 9.70 9.08
N GLY A 83 -17.24 9.56 9.60
CA GLY A 83 -17.79 8.27 10.06
C GLY A 83 -18.34 8.33 11.47
N GLY A 84 -19.29 9.25 11.71
CA GLY A 84 -20.23 9.29 12.84
C GLY A 84 -19.78 9.33 14.32
N PHE A 85 -18.63 8.79 14.71
CA PHE A 85 -18.48 8.06 15.98
C PHE A 85 -17.22 8.41 16.86
N THR A 86 -17.10 7.98 18.15
CA THR A 86 -15.85 7.79 18.98
C THR A 86 -15.98 6.83 20.22
N ASN A 87 -17.07 6.86 20.99
CA ASN A 87 -17.44 5.95 22.11
C ASN A 87 -18.97 5.93 22.27
N GLY A 88 -19.65 4.75 22.19
CA GLY A 88 -21.09 4.59 22.49
C GLY A 88 -22.08 4.15 21.38
N TYR A 89 -21.60 3.70 20.21
CA TYR A 89 -22.37 2.95 19.18
C TYR A 89 -23.60 3.63 18.51
N GLN A 90 -23.49 4.90 18.09
CA GLN A 90 -24.47 5.66 17.28
C GLN A 90 -23.82 6.89 16.59
N SER A 91 -24.52 7.55 15.66
CA SER A 91 -24.16 8.89 15.18
C SER A 91 -23.98 9.94 16.27
N SER A 92 -22.99 10.80 16.06
CA SER A 92 -22.70 12.00 16.83
C SER A 92 -23.90 12.93 17.04
N ALA A 93 -23.79 13.78 18.06
CA ALA A 93 -24.28 15.14 17.96
C ALA A 93 -23.56 15.91 16.82
N THR A 94 -22.44 16.60 17.08
CA THR A 94 -21.80 17.56 16.16
C THR A 94 -20.82 16.95 15.13
N ALA A 95 -20.28 17.79 14.23
CA ALA A 95 -19.52 17.38 13.04
C ALA A 95 -18.34 18.33 12.72
N GLU A 96 -17.09 17.89 12.85
CA GLU A 96 -15.87 18.71 12.63
C GLU A 96 -14.68 17.91 12.07
N LEU A 97 -13.70 18.47 11.35
CA LEU A 97 -13.53 19.86 10.88
C LEU A 97 -12.02 20.24 10.81
N TYR A 98 -11.17 19.36 10.28
CA TYR A 98 -9.71 19.42 10.33
C TYR A 98 -9.05 20.04 9.08
N ASP A 99 -7.85 20.58 9.27
CA ASP A 99 -6.89 21.02 8.25
C ASP A 99 -5.48 21.08 8.91
N PRO A 100 -4.36 20.70 8.25
CA PRO A 100 -3.26 19.95 8.88
C PRO A 100 -2.60 20.38 10.21
N ALA A 101 -2.13 21.64 10.35
CA ALA A 101 -0.94 21.93 11.17
C ALA A 101 -1.14 22.70 12.51
N THR A 102 -1.32 24.03 12.49
CA THR A 102 -0.93 24.90 13.63
C THR A 102 -1.92 25.04 14.79
N GLY A 103 -3.03 24.30 14.81
CA GLY A 103 -3.87 24.15 16.00
C GLY A 103 -4.72 25.36 16.38
N SER A 104 -5.24 26.09 15.40
CA SER A 104 -6.53 26.78 15.51
C SER A 104 -7.68 25.78 15.31
N TRP A 105 -8.93 26.16 15.58
CA TRP A 105 -10.09 25.27 15.61
C TRP A 105 -11.34 25.97 15.00
N THR A 106 -12.06 25.30 14.10
CA THR A 106 -12.44 25.89 12.80
C THR A 106 -13.91 26.31 12.57
N LEU A 107 -14.89 25.56 13.10
CA LEU A 107 -16.32 25.54 12.70
C LEU A 107 -16.59 25.01 11.26
N THR A 108 -17.55 24.08 11.16
CA THR A 108 -17.97 23.38 9.91
C THR A 108 -19.23 23.95 9.24
N GLY A 109 -20.24 24.33 10.04
CA GLY A 109 -21.64 24.19 9.63
C GLY A 109 -22.18 22.78 9.98
N PRO A 110 -23.22 22.28 9.30
CA PRO A 110 -23.86 20.98 9.58
C PRO A 110 -23.40 19.83 8.67
N LEU A 111 -23.82 18.61 9.02
CA LEU A 111 -23.84 17.42 8.15
C LEU A 111 -25.29 16.90 8.04
N ASN A 112 -25.51 15.76 7.38
CA ASN A 112 -26.73 14.96 7.53
C ASN A 112 -26.37 13.52 7.96
N SER A 113 -26.29 12.55 7.05
CA SER A 113 -26.00 11.15 7.40
C SER A 113 -24.50 10.84 7.44
N ASP A 114 -23.81 11.44 8.42
CA ASP A 114 -22.60 10.87 9.08
C ASP A 114 -21.33 10.71 8.20
N ARG A 115 -21.45 11.20 6.97
CA ARG A 115 -20.80 10.84 5.70
C ARG A 115 -19.40 10.19 5.72
N ALA A 116 -19.36 8.88 5.99
CA ALA A 116 -18.33 7.95 5.48
C ALA A 116 -18.78 6.48 5.62
N ASN A 117 -18.68 5.69 4.55
CA ASN A 117 -18.60 4.22 4.54
C ASN A 117 -18.39 3.79 3.08
N HIS A 118 -17.13 3.72 2.65
CA HIS A 118 -16.76 3.92 1.22
C HIS A 118 -15.33 3.44 0.89
N THR A 119 -14.71 3.93 -0.20
CA THR A 119 -13.33 3.60 -0.56
C THR A 119 -12.52 4.74 -1.21
N SER A 120 -11.18 4.63 -1.22
CA SER A 120 -10.27 5.28 -2.19
C SER A 120 -8.85 4.68 -2.17
N THR A 121 -8.22 4.49 -3.33
CA THR A 121 -6.74 4.56 -3.47
C THR A 121 -6.41 5.86 -4.21
N LEU A 122 -5.80 5.89 -5.40
CA LEU A 122 -5.67 7.13 -6.20
C LEU A 122 -5.43 6.89 -7.71
N LEU A 123 -6.22 7.54 -8.57
CA LEU A 123 -6.08 7.62 -10.03
C LEU A 123 -6.10 9.10 -10.50
N PRO A 124 -6.01 9.42 -11.82
CA PRO A 124 -6.01 10.79 -12.33
C PRO A 124 -7.23 11.62 -11.90
N ASP A 125 -7.09 12.94 -12.07
CA ASP A 125 -8.10 13.97 -11.80
C ASP A 125 -8.68 14.04 -10.37
N GLY A 126 -9.81 13.39 -10.07
CA GLY A 126 -10.54 13.48 -8.80
C GLY A 126 -10.34 12.26 -7.89
N THR A 127 -11.38 11.62 -7.34
CA THR A 127 -12.80 12.00 -7.14
C THR A 127 -13.33 11.11 -6.00
N VAL A 128 -13.87 11.66 -4.91
CA VAL A 128 -14.07 10.86 -3.67
C VAL A 128 -15.43 10.18 -3.61
N LEU A 129 -15.43 8.90 -3.30
CA LEU A 129 -16.58 7.99 -3.33
C LEU A 129 -17.51 8.15 -2.10
N VAL A 130 -17.88 9.38 -1.72
CA VAL A 130 -18.54 9.74 -0.43
C VAL A 130 -19.94 9.12 -0.15
N ALA A 131 -20.37 8.08 -0.88
CA ALA A 131 -21.75 7.88 -1.33
C ALA A 131 -22.44 6.58 -0.88
N GLY A 132 -22.43 6.29 0.42
CA GLY A 132 -23.22 5.20 1.00
C GLY A 132 -23.14 5.13 2.53
N GLY A 133 -23.73 4.10 3.12
CA GLY A 133 -23.27 3.54 4.39
C GLY A 133 -24.26 2.75 5.28
N THR A 134 -23.69 2.00 6.23
CA THR A 134 -24.35 0.92 6.99
C THR A 134 -24.61 1.16 8.49
N ALA A 135 -25.74 0.62 8.98
CA ALA A 135 -26.10 0.38 10.39
C ALA A 135 -27.50 -0.29 10.50
N ARG A 136 -28.10 -0.20 11.71
CA ARG A 136 -29.54 -0.05 12.09
C ARG A 136 -30.65 -0.97 11.52
N GLY A 137 -30.57 -1.51 10.31
CA GLY A 137 -31.71 -2.13 9.62
C GLY A 137 -31.44 -2.26 8.12
N ALA A 138 -32.31 -1.69 7.28
CA ALA A 138 -32.04 -1.41 5.86
C ALA A 138 -32.81 -0.16 5.39
N ILE A 139 -32.11 0.83 4.80
CA ILE A 139 -32.63 1.99 4.04
C ILE A 139 -31.61 2.35 2.95
N SER A 140 -32.06 3.00 1.87
CA SER A 140 -31.56 2.65 0.52
C SER A 140 -31.26 3.84 -0.40
N SER A 141 -29.99 4.17 -0.69
CA SER A 141 -29.61 5.26 -1.62
C SER A 141 -28.13 5.25 -2.05
N ALA A 142 -27.80 5.74 -3.26
CA ALA A 142 -26.43 5.94 -3.77
C ALA A 142 -26.37 7.02 -4.88
N GLU A 143 -25.25 7.76 -5.02
CA GLU A 143 -25.18 8.99 -5.84
C GLU A 143 -23.74 9.36 -6.28
N ILE A 144 -23.53 9.87 -7.52
CA ILE A 144 -22.20 9.79 -8.19
C ILE A 144 -21.67 11.07 -8.93
N TYR A 145 -21.46 12.16 -8.18
CA TYR A 145 -20.30 13.09 -8.22
C TYR A 145 -20.01 13.97 -9.46
N ASP A 146 -19.71 15.26 -9.31
CA ASP A 146 -19.30 16.18 -10.40
C ASP A 146 -18.51 17.45 -9.91
N PRO A 147 -17.17 17.54 -10.07
CA PRO A 147 -16.35 18.58 -9.40
C PRO A 147 -16.63 20.07 -9.69
N SER A 148 -17.00 20.87 -8.67
CA SER A 148 -16.34 22.10 -8.15
C SER A 148 -17.16 23.09 -7.25
N LYS A 149 -18.47 22.91 -6.95
CA LYS A 149 -19.41 24.04 -6.71
C LYS A 149 -20.22 24.23 -5.40
N ALA A 150 -20.43 23.40 -4.37
CA ALA A 150 -20.24 21.97 -4.08
C ALA A 150 -21.57 21.38 -3.53
N THR A 151 -21.76 20.05 -3.46
CA THR A 151 -23.07 19.41 -3.13
C THR A 151 -23.05 18.23 -2.15
N TRP A 152 -24.28 17.85 -1.81
CA TRP A 152 -24.81 16.54 -1.43
C TRP A 152 -26.07 16.38 -2.34
N THR A 153 -26.27 15.33 -3.17
CA THR A 153 -27.23 15.38 -4.31
C THR A 153 -27.89 14.05 -4.75
N ALA A 154 -27.42 13.38 -5.83
CA ALA A 154 -28.22 12.37 -6.54
C ALA A 154 -27.48 11.57 -7.64
N ILE A 155 -27.92 10.32 -7.86
CA ILE A 155 -28.42 9.83 -9.17
C ILE A 155 -29.80 9.17 -8.94
N ASP A 156 -30.07 7.96 -9.42
CA ASP A 156 -31.27 7.16 -9.16
C ASP A 156 -30.95 5.65 -9.18
N SER A 157 -31.86 4.86 -8.60
CA SER A 157 -32.09 3.41 -8.70
C SER A 157 -31.24 2.62 -9.72
N LEU A 158 -30.44 1.60 -9.36
CA LEU A 158 -30.07 1.07 -8.03
C LEU A 158 -30.45 -0.43 -7.91
N GLN A 159 -29.61 -1.27 -7.30
CA GLN A 159 -29.90 -2.70 -7.01
C GLN A 159 -29.57 -3.09 -5.55
N VAL A 160 -28.48 -3.81 -5.28
CA VAL A 160 -28.20 -4.39 -3.95
C VAL A 160 -27.17 -3.56 -3.19
N ALA A 161 -25.88 -3.90 -3.28
CA ALA A 161 -24.70 -3.11 -2.90
C ALA A 161 -23.42 -3.90 -3.19
N ARG A 162 -22.26 -3.27 -2.99
CA ARG A 162 -20.94 -3.88 -2.77
C ARG A 162 -20.25 -3.09 -1.64
N PHE A 163 -19.03 -3.43 -1.23
CA PHE A 163 -18.29 -2.64 -0.23
C PHE A 163 -16.77 -2.95 -0.22
N GLY A 164 -15.98 -2.18 -0.99
CA GLY A 164 -14.52 -2.35 -0.99
C GLY A 164 -13.95 -2.87 -2.31
N HIS A 165 -14.15 -2.13 -3.40
CA HIS A 165 -14.57 -2.68 -4.70
C HIS A 165 -13.53 -3.37 -5.60
N THR A 166 -12.66 -4.22 -5.04
CA THR A 166 -12.00 -5.41 -5.63
C THR A 166 -11.31 -5.27 -6.99
N SER A 167 -9.98 -5.50 -7.15
CA SER A 167 -9.36 -5.60 -8.51
C SER A 167 -7.85 -5.93 -8.58
N THR A 168 -7.30 -6.14 -9.79
CA THR A 168 -5.92 -6.59 -10.06
C THR A 168 -5.20 -5.66 -11.06
N LEU A 169 -4.58 -4.56 -10.57
CA LEU A 169 -4.29 -3.37 -11.40
C LEU A 169 -3.18 -3.45 -12.45
N LEU A 170 -3.58 -3.16 -13.70
CA LEU A 170 -2.78 -2.53 -14.75
C LEU A 170 -3.60 -1.35 -15.32
N SER A 171 -2.97 -0.30 -15.86
CA SER A 171 -3.67 0.82 -16.54
C SER A 171 -4.75 1.53 -15.69
N ASN A 172 -5.97 1.80 -16.20
CA ASN A 172 -6.68 3.04 -15.81
C ASN A 172 -8.21 3.11 -16.06
N GLY A 173 -9.01 2.06 -15.87
CA GLY A 173 -10.42 2.10 -16.28
C GLY A 173 -11.36 0.99 -15.82
N ASP A 174 -10.97 -0.29 -15.80
CA ASP A 174 -11.80 -1.30 -15.10
C ASP A 174 -11.53 -1.23 -13.60
N VAL A 175 -12.41 -1.89 -12.86
CA VAL A 175 -12.23 -2.39 -11.51
C VAL A 175 -12.75 -3.84 -11.59
N LEU A 176 -12.93 -4.57 -10.49
CA LEU A 176 -13.46 -5.95 -10.51
C LEU A 176 -14.54 -6.21 -9.44
N VAL A 177 -14.86 -5.21 -8.60
CA VAL A 177 -16.11 -4.83 -7.85
C VAL A 177 -16.82 -5.89 -6.99
N ALA A 178 -16.44 -7.15 -7.11
CA ALA A 178 -17.03 -8.30 -6.46
C ALA A 178 -16.74 -8.38 -4.95
N GLY A 179 -17.72 -8.88 -4.19
CA GLY A 179 -17.62 -9.15 -2.75
C GLY A 179 -18.93 -8.84 -2.02
N GLY A 180 -19.11 -9.45 -0.84
CA GLY A 180 -20.13 -9.11 0.15
C GLY A 180 -21.61 -9.45 -0.12
N THR A 181 -22.31 -9.75 0.98
CA THR A 181 -23.79 -9.76 1.10
C THR A 181 -24.21 -9.01 2.38
N ALA A 182 -25.50 -9.00 2.72
CA ALA A 182 -25.98 -8.44 3.99
C ALA A 182 -25.72 -9.33 5.23
N ASP A 183 -25.37 -10.61 5.07
CA ASP A 183 -25.12 -11.56 6.17
C ASP A 183 -24.13 -12.72 5.89
N GLY A 184 -22.87 -12.44 5.46
CA GLY A 184 -21.72 -13.32 5.71
C GLY A 184 -20.87 -13.80 4.50
N HIS A 185 -20.28 -15.01 4.62
CA HIS A 185 -18.97 -15.30 4.01
C HIS A 185 -18.86 -16.58 3.12
N SER A 186 -19.44 -16.61 1.90
CA SER A 186 -19.16 -17.61 0.84
C SER A 186 -19.77 -17.23 -0.54
N ALA A 187 -18.96 -16.62 -1.42
CA ALA A 187 -19.25 -15.88 -2.66
C ALA A 187 -20.50 -16.14 -3.56
N LEU A 188 -20.94 -15.05 -4.22
CA LEU A 188 -21.88 -14.98 -5.35
C LEU A 188 -21.13 -14.91 -6.72
N SER A 189 -21.79 -14.59 -7.85
CA SER A 189 -21.39 -15.12 -9.18
C SER A 189 -20.89 -14.22 -10.32
N SER A 190 -21.77 -13.62 -11.12
CA SER A 190 -21.72 -13.81 -12.57
C SER A 190 -20.88 -12.83 -13.39
N ALA A 191 -20.39 -13.32 -14.54
CA ALA A 191 -19.63 -12.54 -15.50
C ALA A 191 -20.49 -11.42 -16.11
N GLU A 192 -20.28 -10.21 -15.63
CA GLU A 192 -21.00 -8.97 -15.91
C GLU A 192 -19.95 -7.83 -16.05
N VAL A 193 -20.24 -6.73 -16.76
CA VAL A 193 -19.18 -5.84 -17.34
C VAL A 193 -19.54 -4.34 -17.58
N TYR A 194 -19.14 -3.41 -16.69
CA TYR A 194 -19.28 -1.92 -16.76
C TYR A 194 -18.51 -1.21 -17.91
N HIS A 195 -18.83 0.06 -18.23
CA HIS A 195 -17.82 1.13 -18.40
C HIS A 195 -18.44 2.44 -17.85
N PRO A 196 -17.69 3.54 -17.63
CA PRO A 196 -18.25 4.80 -17.09
C PRO A 196 -19.35 5.51 -17.92
N ALA A 197 -19.78 4.98 -19.08
CA ALA A 197 -20.67 5.69 -20.00
C ALA A 197 -21.55 4.82 -20.93
N THR A 198 -21.53 3.48 -20.86
CA THR A 198 -22.02 2.62 -21.97
C THR A 198 -23.45 2.11 -21.87
N GLY A 199 -23.95 1.85 -20.66
CA GLY A 199 -25.28 1.28 -20.41
C GLY A 199 -25.52 -0.09 -21.06
N THR A 200 -24.47 -0.90 -21.26
CA THR A 200 -24.47 -2.21 -21.94
C THR A 200 -25.00 -3.36 -21.08
N TRP A 201 -26.18 -3.18 -20.49
CA TRP A 201 -26.91 -4.20 -19.71
C TRP A 201 -27.19 -5.47 -20.55
N THR A 202 -26.34 -6.48 -20.35
CA THR A 202 -26.23 -7.69 -21.18
C THR A 202 -25.76 -8.88 -20.33
N SER A 203 -24.67 -9.57 -20.69
CA SER A 203 -23.96 -10.57 -19.86
C SER A 203 -22.61 -10.89 -20.53
N ALA A 204 -21.64 -11.37 -19.75
CA ALA A 204 -20.40 -11.99 -20.21
C ALA A 204 -20.33 -13.49 -19.83
N ASN A 205 -21.49 -14.15 -19.64
CA ASN A 205 -21.70 -15.55 -19.28
C ASN A 205 -21.49 -15.91 -17.79
N SER A 206 -20.47 -16.70 -17.41
CA SER A 206 -20.40 -17.30 -16.05
C SER A 206 -19.01 -17.79 -15.63
N LEU A 207 -18.73 -17.73 -14.33
CA LEU A 207 -17.46 -18.10 -13.69
C LEU A 207 -17.49 -19.54 -13.15
N SER A 208 -16.31 -20.11 -12.84
CA SER A 208 -16.20 -21.50 -12.37
C SER A 208 -16.44 -21.66 -10.86
N PHE A 209 -15.55 -21.21 -9.98
CA PHE A 209 -15.65 -21.44 -8.52
C PHE A 209 -15.70 -20.13 -7.73
N ALA A 210 -16.81 -19.88 -7.03
CA ALA A 210 -17.19 -18.55 -6.57
C ALA A 210 -16.15 -17.84 -5.69
N ARG A 211 -15.95 -16.56 -6.02
CA ARG A 211 -14.73 -15.81 -5.74
C ARG A 211 -14.96 -14.31 -5.81
N PHE A 212 -14.03 -13.56 -5.26
CA PHE A 212 -13.77 -12.17 -5.60
C PHE A 212 -12.24 -11.92 -5.53
N ASN A 213 -11.87 -10.69 -5.18
CA ASN A 213 -10.55 -10.13 -4.94
C ASN A 213 -9.44 -11.14 -4.54
N HIS A 214 -8.27 -11.12 -5.17
CA HIS A 214 -7.35 -12.28 -5.17
C HIS A 214 -5.87 -11.90 -5.32
N THR A 215 -4.95 -12.70 -4.72
CA THR A 215 -3.59 -12.23 -4.31
C THR A 215 -2.50 -12.42 -5.36
N ALA A 216 -1.80 -11.34 -5.71
CA ALA A 216 -0.59 -11.40 -6.54
C ALA A 216 0.70 -11.00 -5.79
N THR A 217 1.63 -10.31 -6.47
CA THR A 217 2.98 -10.02 -5.93
C THR A 217 3.68 -8.80 -6.57
N LEU A 218 3.31 -8.39 -7.79
CA LEU A 218 3.85 -7.26 -8.56
C LEU A 218 5.40 -7.18 -8.63
N LEU A 219 6.05 -8.33 -8.80
CA LEU A 219 7.46 -8.43 -9.21
C LEU A 219 7.56 -8.43 -10.76
N PRO A 220 8.62 -7.89 -11.39
CA PRO A 220 8.62 -7.58 -12.83
C PRO A 220 8.38 -8.73 -13.82
N ASN A 221 8.58 -10.00 -13.45
CA ASN A 221 8.51 -11.13 -14.38
C ASN A 221 8.17 -12.48 -13.72
N GLY A 222 7.30 -13.26 -14.35
CA GLY A 222 6.99 -14.64 -14.00
C GLY A 222 6.32 -15.36 -15.19
N GLN A 223 5.38 -16.30 -15.03
CA GLN A 223 4.58 -16.70 -13.84
C GLN A 223 3.67 -15.60 -13.27
N VAL A 224 2.43 -15.96 -12.90
CA VAL A 224 1.44 -15.08 -12.26
C VAL A 224 0.72 -15.83 -11.15
N LEU A 225 0.26 -15.08 -10.14
CA LEU A 225 -0.60 -15.51 -9.05
C LEU A 225 -1.78 -14.53 -8.99
N ILE A 226 -3.02 -15.02 -8.83
CA ILE A 226 -4.10 -14.31 -8.12
C ILE A 226 -4.84 -15.30 -7.21
N VAL A 227 -4.37 -15.46 -5.98
CA VAL A 227 -4.64 -16.62 -5.12
C VAL A 227 -5.31 -16.31 -3.76
N GLY A 228 -5.85 -17.32 -3.07
CA GLY A 228 -6.26 -17.25 -1.65
C GLY A 228 -7.76 -17.06 -1.38
N GLY A 229 -8.17 -17.11 -0.11
CA GLY A 229 -9.56 -16.92 0.34
C GLY A 229 -9.86 -17.44 1.75
N GLU A 230 -10.71 -16.73 2.47
CA GLU A 230 -11.19 -17.01 3.84
C GLU A 230 -12.73 -17.23 3.83
N GLY A 231 -13.40 -17.35 4.99
CA GLY A 231 -14.88 -17.41 5.09
C GLY A 231 -15.45 -18.70 5.67
N SER A 232 -15.63 -19.74 4.85
CA SER A 232 -16.24 -21.04 5.23
C SER A 232 -15.19 -22.08 5.68
N ASP A 233 -15.22 -23.34 5.23
CA ASP A 233 -14.52 -24.47 5.87
C ASP A 233 -13.02 -24.65 5.53
N THR A 234 -12.25 -23.57 5.77
CA THR A 234 -10.83 -23.53 6.21
C THR A 234 -9.67 -23.97 5.30
N ASN A 235 -9.88 -24.73 4.22
CA ASN A 235 -8.78 -25.17 3.33
C ASN A 235 -8.21 -24.02 2.43
N CYS A 236 -7.13 -24.23 1.67
CA CYS A 236 -6.91 -23.46 0.44
C CYS A 236 -7.58 -24.18 -0.75
N LEU A 237 -8.10 -23.44 -1.74
CA LEU A 237 -8.64 -24.00 -2.99
C LEU A 237 -7.78 -23.53 -4.16
N SER A 238 -7.74 -24.32 -5.22
CA SER A 238 -6.46 -24.75 -5.81
C SER A 238 -5.46 -23.73 -6.37
N SER A 239 -5.15 -23.77 -7.67
CA SER A 239 -3.72 -23.87 -8.02
C SER A 239 -3.20 -23.12 -9.23
N ALA A 240 -4.01 -22.95 -10.26
CA ALA A 240 -3.51 -22.86 -11.62
C ALA A 240 -4.37 -21.94 -12.52
N GLU A 241 -3.92 -21.71 -13.75
CA GLU A 241 -4.64 -20.95 -14.76
C GLU A 241 -3.70 -20.08 -15.65
N LEU A 242 -4.03 -19.86 -16.94
CA LEU A 242 -3.24 -19.04 -17.87
C LEU A 242 -4.13 -18.20 -18.83
N TYR A 243 -5.04 -17.41 -18.27
CA TYR A 243 -5.94 -16.47 -19.00
C TYR A 243 -5.24 -15.66 -20.10
N ASP A 244 -5.93 -15.34 -21.19
CA ASP A 244 -5.43 -14.50 -22.28
C ASP A 244 -6.29 -13.25 -22.51
N PRO A 245 -5.73 -12.09 -22.91
CA PRO A 245 -6.52 -10.94 -23.29
C PRO A 245 -7.31 -11.10 -24.61
N VAL A 246 -7.06 -12.14 -25.41
CA VAL A 246 -7.69 -12.32 -26.75
C VAL A 246 -8.11 -13.77 -27.08
N SER A 247 -7.36 -14.78 -26.64
CA SER A 247 -7.21 -16.05 -27.38
C SER A 247 -8.48 -16.86 -27.72
N GLY A 248 -9.44 -16.97 -26.79
CA GLY A 248 -10.51 -17.97 -26.85
C GLY A 248 -10.04 -19.41 -26.62
N THR A 249 -8.95 -19.62 -25.87
CA THR A 249 -8.31 -20.94 -25.68
C THR A 249 -8.15 -21.34 -24.21
N TRP A 250 -7.85 -22.61 -23.95
CA TRP A 250 -7.74 -23.19 -22.61
C TRP A 250 -6.38 -23.85 -22.34
N ALA A 251 -5.98 -23.91 -21.06
CA ALA A 251 -4.71 -24.49 -20.59
C ALA A 251 -4.92 -25.33 -19.31
N THR A 252 -3.89 -26.08 -18.88
CA THR A 252 -3.91 -26.93 -17.67
C THR A 252 -2.52 -27.08 -17.05
N THR A 253 -2.33 -26.77 -15.75
CA THR A 253 -1.06 -26.99 -15.02
C THR A 253 -1.25 -27.64 -13.63
N ASN A 254 -0.36 -27.39 -12.65
CA ASN A 254 -0.21 -28.19 -11.42
C ASN A 254 -1.40 -28.09 -10.45
N GLN A 255 -1.64 -29.12 -9.63
CA GLN A 255 -2.38 -29.00 -8.35
C GLN A 255 -1.34 -28.40 -7.36
N LEU A 256 -1.77 -27.58 -6.40
CA LEU A 256 -0.92 -26.88 -5.42
C LEU A 256 -0.79 -27.66 -4.10
N ALA A 257 0.09 -27.19 -3.21
CA ALA A 257 -0.04 -27.48 -1.79
C ALA A 257 -1.02 -26.52 -1.08
N ASN A 258 -0.78 -25.20 -1.17
CA ASN A 258 -1.62 -24.15 -0.58
C ASN A 258 -1.41 -22.77 -1.22
N ALA A 259 -2.48 -21.95 -1.26
CA ALA A 259 -2.65 -20.80 -2.15
C ALA A 259 -2.08 -19.48 -1.58
N ARG A 260 -2.76 -18.88 -0.59
CA ARG A 260 -2.27 -17.75 0.23
C ARG A 260 -3.46 -16.93 0.78
N PHE A 261 -3.22 -15.75 1.37
CA PHE A 261 -3.95 -15.28 2.58
C PHE A 261 -4.84 -13.89 2.37
N ASN A 262 -4.97 -12.55 2.79
CA ASN A 262 -4.78 -11.27 3.68
C ASN A 262 -3.60 -10.68 4.61
N HIS A 263 -2.50 -10.10 4.07
CA HIS A 263 -1.17 -9.65 4.62
C HIS A 263 -0.39 -8.76 3.59
N THR A 264 0.88 -9.02 3.20
CA THR A 264 1.84 -8.17 2.41
C THR A 264 2.72 -8.87 1.33
N ALA A 265 2.25 -9.87 0.58
CA ALA A 265 3.05 -10.55 -0.47
C ALA A 265 3.58 -9.59 -1.56
N THR A 266 4.84 -9.72 -1.96
CA THR A 266 5.50 -8.58 -2.58
C THR A 266 6.77 -8.95 -3.33
N LEU A 267 7.02 -8.23 -4.42
CA LEU A 267 8.36 -7.94 -4.88
C LEU A 267 9.26 -7.54 -3.71
N LEU A 268 10.46 -8.08 -3.70
CA LEU A 268 11.67 -7.42 -3.24
C LEU A 268 12.79 -7.81 -4.26
N PRO A 269 13.43 -6.89 -5.01
CA PRO A 269 14.14 -7.22 -6.27
C PRO A 269 15.21 -8.33 -6.27
N SER A 270 16.04 -8.52 -5.24
CA SER A 270 17.11 -9.56 -5.26
C SER A 270 17.69 -9.86 -3.88
N GLY A 271 17.67 -11.13 -3.45
CA GLY A 271 18.28 -11.54 -2.17
C GLY A 271 18.20 -13.04 -1.85
N GLN A 272 18.58 -13.53 -0.66
CA GLN A 272 18.94 -12.82 0.60
C GLN A 272 17.70 -12.18 1.29
N VAL A 273 17.06 -12.92 2.21
CA VAL A 273 15.62 -12.77 2.55
C VAL A 273 15.36 -12.79 4.06
N LEU A 274 14.36 -12.03 4.53
CA LEU A 274 13.63 -12.31 5.77
C LEU A 274 12.13 -12.36 5.41
N VAL A 275 11.43 -13.45 5.75
CA VAL A 275 10.04 -13.73 5.35
C VAL A 275 9.01 -13.40 6.44
N ALA A 276 7.75 -13.22 6.03
CA ALA A 276 6.60 -13.02 6.91
C ALA A 276 5.28 -13.49 6.23
N ALA A 277 4.28 -14.06 6.93
CA ALA A 277 2.90 -14.20 6.42
C ALA A 277 2.33 -15.59 5.94
N GLY A 278 2.37 -16.67 6.73
CA GLY A 278 1.62 -17.93 6.60
C GLY A 278 1.94 -19.03 7.65
N THR A 279 0.98 -19.39 8.52
CA THR A 279 0.87 -20.57 9.45
C THR A 279 -0.63 -20.79 9.75
N SER A 280 -1.06 -21.69 10.65
CA SER A 280 -2.43 -22.29 10.77
C SER A 280 -3.50 -21.60 11.70
N ASP A 281 -4.40 -22.37 12.33
CA ASP A 281 -5.78 -22.12 12.91
C ASP A 281 -6.48 -20.74 13.15
N GLY A 282 -5.93 -19.56 12.81
CA GLY A 282 -6.59 -18.25 13.06
C GLY A 282 -6.54 -17.79 14.52
N ARG A 283 -5.95 -18.66 15.36
CA ARG A 283 -5.40 -18.39 16.69
C ARG A 283 -3.92 -18.86 16.79
N SER A 284 -3.46 -19.77 15.90
CA SER A 284 -2.27 -20.66 16.02
C SER A 284 -1.40 -20.90 14.72
N SER A 285 -1.00 -22.15 14.37
CA SER A 285 0.23 -22.45 13.59
C SER A 285 0.19 -23.69 12.64
N LEU A 286 0.91 -23.74 11.50
CA LEU A 286 0.93 -24.83 10.46
C LEU A 286 2.13 -24.64 9.48
N SER A 287 2.42 -25.64 8.63
CA SER A 287 3.59 -25.76 7.75
C SER A 287 3.40 -25.29 6.29
N SER A 288 3.97 -26.00 5.29
CA SER A 288 4.56 -25.49 4.03
C SER A 288 5.86 -24.70 4.29
N ALA A 289 6.93 -24.89 3.52
CA ALA A 289 8.26 -24.32 3.77
C ALA A 289 9.24 -24.26 2.56
N GLU A 290 8.86 -23.61 1.44
CA GLU A 290 9.59 -23.69 0.14
C GLU A 290 10.59 -22.51 -0.12
N LEU A 291 11.35 -22.48 -1.23
CA LEU A 291 12.09 -21.28 -1.71
C LEU A 291 11.29 -20.51 -2.79
N TYR A 292 11.86 -19.61 -3.59
CA TYR A 292 11.25 -18.33 -4.05
C TYR A 292 12.23 -17.44 -4.83
N ASP A 293 12.83 -17.95 -5.92
CA ASP A 293 13.12 -17.12 -7.11
C ASP A 293 12.06 -17.34 -8.21
N PRO A 294 11.84 -16.40 -9.15
CA PRO A 294 10.75 -16.52 -10.13
C PRO A 294 10.98 -17.64 -11.16
N SER A 295 12.23 -17.86 -11.58
CA SER A 295 12.59 -18.79 -12.66
C SER A 295 14.05 -19.28 -12.66
N THR A 296 14.86 -18.98 -11.62
CA THR A 296 16.32 -19.24 -11.63
C THR A 296 16.72 -20.71 -11.43
N GLY A 297 15.78 -21.58 -11.06
CA GLY A 297 16.02 -22.99 -10.78
C GLY A 297 16.20 -23.32 -9.29
N THR A 298 15.57 -22.58 -8.36
CA THR A 298 15.58 -22.92 -6.93
C THR A 298 14.77 -24.19 -6.63
N TRP A 299 15.36 -25.05 -5.77
CA TRP A 299 14.81 -26.32 -5.28
C TRP A 299 15.46 -26.59 -3.89
N THR A 300 15.41 -25.60 -3.00
CA THR A 300 16.49 -25.35 -2.03
C THR A 300 16.02 -24.80 -0.67
N PRO A 301 16.87 -24.77 0.38
CA PRO A 301 16.49 -24.28 1.72
C PRO A 301 16.10 -22.80 1.80
N ALA A 302 15.10 -22.49 2.62
CA ALA A 302 14.65 -21.12 2.93
C ALA A 302 15.02 -20.66 4.36
N ASN A 303 14.90 -19.35 4.62
CA ASN A 303 15.33 -18.76 5.88
C ASN A 303 14.28 -18.92 7.01
N SER A 304 14.60 -19.76 7.99
CA SER A 304 13.87 -19.89 9.26
C SER A 304 14.25 -18.80 10.28
N LEU A 305 13.38 -18.58 11.28
CA LEU A 305 13.60 -17.66 12.41
C LEU A 305 13.54 -18.41 13.76
N THR A 306 13.95 -17.74 14.84
CA THR A 306 13.87 -18.28 16.22
C THR A 306 12.54 -17.96 16.88
N VAL A 307 12.01 -16.74 16.68
CA VAL A 307 10.61 -16.40 16.94
C VAL A 307 9.80 -16.52 15.64
N ALA A 308 9.08 -15.50 15.19
CA ALA A 308 8.35 -15.55 13.92
C ALA A 308 7.98 -14.15 13.39
N ARG A 309 7.46 -14.10 12.17
CA ARG A 309 6.89 -12.90 11.55
C ARG A 309 5.54 -13.21 10.89
N TYR A 310 4.50 -13.31 11.70
CA TYR A 310 3.10 -13.33 11.24
C TYR A 310 2.69 -11.89 10.82
N GLY A 311 1.71 -11.25 11.49
CA GLY A 311 1.34 -9.85 11.23
C GLY A 311 2.42 -8.80 11.56
N HIS A 312 2.54 -7.72 10.76
CA HIS A 312 3.60 -6.70 10.84
C HIS A 312 3.35 -5.40 10.03
N LEU A 313 3.82 -4.23 10.49
CA LEU A 313 3.64 -2.94 9.80
C LEU A 313 4.95 -2.14 9.68
N ALA A 314 5.01 -1.33 8.61
CA ALA A 314 6.00 -0.31 8.24
C ALA A 314 5.45 0.51 7.02
N THR A 315 6.21 1.42 6.37
CA THR A 315 5.79 2.27 5.20
C THR A 315 6.91 2.49 4.15
N LEU A 316 6.68 2.51 2.81
CA LEU A 316 7.76 2.76 1.82
C LEU A 316 7.82 4.21 1.37
N LEU A 317 8.79 4.91 1.95
CA LEU A 317 9.65 5.91 1.31
C LEU A 317 11.12 5.39 1.46
N PRO A 318 12.14 5.85 0.69
CA PRO A 318 13.19 4.90 0.25
C PRO A 318 14.43 4.51 1.12
N SER A 319 15.48 5.35 1.30
CA SER A 319 16.88 4.84 1.35
C SER A 319 17.61 4.57 2.69
N GLY A 320 17.59 5.48 3.68
CA GLY A 320 18.48 5.48 4.88
C GLY A 320 18.25 4.42 6.00
N LEU A 321 18.17 4.87 7.26
CA LEU A 321 17.99 4.04 8.47
C LEU A 321 16.51 3.93 8.93
N LEU A 322 16.08 2.71 9.29
CA LEU A 322 14.69 2.33 9.55
C LEU A 322 14.19 2.53 10.99
N LEU A 323 12.97 3.06 11.12
CA LEU A 323 12.19 3.09 12.36
C LEU A 323 11.62 1.71 12.73
N VAL A 324 11.71 1.35 14.02
CA VAL A 324 11.07 0.15 14.56
C VAL A 324 9.54 0.26 14.59
N THR A 325 8.88 -0.48 13.68
CA THR A 325 7.42 -0.42 13.45
C THR A 325 6.69 -1.77 13.68
N GLY A 326 5.35 -1.79 13.53
CA GLY A 326 4.42 -2.77 14.14
C GLY A 326 4.64 -4.26 13.84
N GLY A 327 4.07 -5.16 14.66
CA GLY A 327 4.34 -6.60 14.52
C GLY A 327 3.88 -7.61 15.58
N THR A 328 2.75 -7.39 16.27
CA THR A 328 1.99 -8.40 17.06
C THR A 328 0.63 -7.86 17.55
N SER A 329 -0.19 -8.64 18.27
CA SER A 329 -1.67 -8.74 18.10
C SER A 329 -2.63 -7.91 19.00
N ASP A 330 -3.37 -8.26 20.07
CA ASP A 330 -3.40 -9.25 21.20
C ASP A 330 -2.40 -9.06 22.38
N GLY A 331 -2.78 -9.47 23.61
CA GLY A 331 -1.91 -9.63 24.80
C GLY A 331 -2.10 -8.67 25.99
N VAL A 332 -1.53 -9.02 27.15
CA VAL A 332 -1.25 -8.13 28.32
C VAL A 332 0.06 -8.56 29.03
N ALA A 333 0.94 -7.67 29.52
CA ALA A 333 2.23 -8.03 30.13
C ALA A 333 3.32 -6.92 30.13
N SER A 334 4.58 -7.31 29.88
CA SER A 334 5.75 -6.44 29.61
C SER A 334 7.00 -7.29 29.33
N VAL A 335 7.62 -7.14 28.14
CA VAL A 335 8.81 -7.89 27.65
C VAL A 335 9.58 -7.03 26.60
N GLY A 336 10.53 -7.63 25.84
CA GLY A 336 11.49 -6.93 24.97
C GLY A 336 11.11 -6.83 23.48
N GLY A 337 12.09 -6.65 22.60
CA GLY A 337 11.80 -6.45 21.18
C GLY A 337 12.93 -6.65 20.17
N ALA A 338 13.25 -5.62 19.39
CA ALA A 338 13.39 -5.78 17.95
C ALA A 338 14.69 -5.31 17.26
N GLU A 339 14.93 -5.84 16.06
CA GLU A 339 16.10 -5.59 15.20
C GLU A 339 15.66 -5.67 13.70
N LEU A 340 16.45 -5.12 12.77
CA LEU A 340 16.09 -4.77 11.37
C LEU A 340 17.06 -5.28 10.26
N TYR A 341 16.56 -5.90 9.18
CA TYR A 341 17.29 -6.68 8.13
C TYR A 341 18.06 -5.88 7.03
N ASP A 342 19.07 -6.47 6.33
CA ASP A 342 19.80 -5.97 5.12
C ASP A 342 20.62 -7.12 4.42
N PRO A 343 21.07 -7.07 3.13
CA PRO A 343 21.32 -8.31 2.35
C PRO A 343 22.80 -8.69 1.94
N THR A 344 23.45 -9.64 2.65
CA THR A 344 24.61 -10.48 2.19
C THR A 344 24.46 -11.99 2.59
N SER A 345 25.37 -12.60 3.37
CA SER A 345 25.05 -13.59 4.44
C SER A 345 26.08 -13.52 5.60
N GLY A 346 25.78 -13.44 6.91
CA GLY A 346 24.52 -13.23 7.67
C GLY A 346 24.76 -12.83 9.16
N ASN A 347 23.76 -12.26 9.85
CA ASN A 347 23.85 -11.61 11.18
C ASN A 347 22.55 -11.73 12.01
N TRP A 348 22.66 -11.53 13.33
CA TRP A 348 21.58 -11.52 14.32
C TRP A 348 21.81 -10.47 15.44
N THR A 349 22.29 -9.23 15.16
CA THR A 349 22.67 -8.23 16.21
C THR A 349 22.16 -6.77 16.14
N THR A 350 21.45 -6.37 17.19
CA THR A 350 21.54 -5.12 17.97
C THR A 350 20.91 -3.83 17.40
N THR A 351 20.19 -3.12 18.28
CA THR A 351 19.55 -1.80 18.07
C THR A 351 19.64 -0.93 19.36
N ASN A 352 18.54 -0.38 19.90
CA ASN A 352 18.51 0.49 21.10
C ASN A 352 17.22 0.28 21.92
N SER A 353 17.29 0.28 23.26
CA SER A 353 16.21 -0.18 24.15
C SER A 353 15.90 0.75 25.34
N LEU A 354 14.64 0.73 25.78
CA LEU A 354 14.08 1.44 26.93
C LEU A 354 13.31 0.49 27.87
N LEU A 355 12.01 0.25 27.61
CA LEU A 355 11.02 -0.38 28.51
C LEU A 355 10.04 -1.31 27.73
N THR A 356 8.74 -1.13 27.93
CA THR A 356 7.57 -2.05 27.80
C THR A 356 7.25 -2.64 26.42
N ALA A 357 8.18 -2.65 25.47
CA ALA A 357 7.88 -2.65 24.03
C ALA A 357 6.92 -1.49 23.65
N ARG A 358 6.48 -1.40 22.38
CA ARG A 358 5.49 -0.39 21.97
C ARG A 358 4.59 -0.86 20.84
N PHE A 359 3.33 -0.46 20.93
CA PHE A 359 2.22 -1.12 20.24
C PHE A 359 1.62 -0.23 19.13
N SER A 360 0.71 -0.76 18.31
CA SER A 360 0.22 -0.10 17.09
C SER A 360 1.39 0.35 16.18
N HIS A 361 1.51 1.66 15.95
CA HIS A 361 1.98 2.31 14.70
C HIS A 361 1.03 1.99 13.55
N THR A 362 0.26 2.96 13.06
CA THR A 362 -0.29 2.93 11.69
C THR A 362 0.73 3.53 10.72
N ALA A 363 0.31 3.91 9.52
CA ALA A 363 0.82 5.09 8.84
C ALA A 363 -0.32 5.85 8.14
N THR A 364 -0.15 7.17 7.96
CA THR A 364 -1.18 8.19 7.78
C THR A 364 -0.68 9.28 6.82
N LEU A 365 -1.56 9.89 6.01
CA LEU A 365 -1.16 10.90 5.03
C LEU A 365 -1.35 12.35 5.53
N LEU A 366 -0.24 13.09 5.67
CA LEU A 366 -0.21 14.54 5.49
C LEU A 366 0.75 14.93 4.35
N ALA A 367 0.55 16.10 3.73
CA ALA A 367 1.45 16.62 2.69
C ALA A 367 2.91 16.84 3.15
N SER A 368 3.14 16.92 4.47
CA SER A 368 4.45 16.96 5.15
C SER A 368 4.29 16.58 6.62
N GLY A 369 5.29 15.93 7.23
CA GLY A 369 5.26 15.49 8.64
C GLY A 369 4.39 14.25 8.90
N ALA A 370 4.44 13.60 10.07
CA ALA A 370 5.40 13.61 11.17
C ALA A 370 5.00 12.50 12.17
N ILE A 371 5.94 11.68 12.68
CA ILE A 371 5.58 10.55 13.58
C ILE A 371 4.77 11.07 14.79
N LEU A 372 3.62 10.44 15.02
CA LEU A 372 2.53 10.84 15.91
C LEU A 372 1.55 9.65 15.97
N LEU A 373 1.34 9.03 17.13
CA LEU A 373 0.39 7.91 17.36
C LEU A 373 -0.88 8.35 18.10
N ALA A 374 -1.81 7.42 18.35
CA ALA A 374 -3.13 7.69 18.89
C ALA A 374 -3.49 6.82 20.12
N GLY A 375 -4.75 6.37 20.27
CA GLY A 375 -5.35 5.96 21.55
C GLY A 375 -4.53 5.01 22.43
N GLY A 376 -4.11 5.48 23.61
CA GLY A 376 -3.36 4.68 24.58
C GLY A 376 -4.20 3.61 25.29
N THR A 377 -3.63 2.42 25.43
CA THR A 377 -4.33 1.20 25.88
C THR A 377 -4.09 0.88 27.35
N THR A 378 -5.12 0.41 28.05
CA THR A 378 -4.94 -0.29 29.35
C THR A 378 -6.08 -1.26 29.66
N ASN A 379 -7.36 -0.83 29.66
CA ASN A 379 -8.47 -1.66 30.19
C ASN A 379 -9.80 -1.58 29.40
N GLY A 380 -9.80 -1.12 28.15
CA GLY A 380 -11.02 -0.89 27.36
C GLY A 380 -11.42 0.58 27.34
N LEU A 381 -11.06 1.32 26.27
CA LEU A 381 -10.89 2.78 26.45
C LEU A 381 -9.85 2.97 27.56
N THR A 382 -10.31 3.57 28.67
CA THR A 382 -9.61 3.80 29.93
C THR A 382 -8.38 4.71 29.81
N SER A 383 -8.42 5.86 30.47
CA SER A 383 -7.55 6.99 30.15
C SER A 383 -6.13 6.88 30.68
N LEU A 384 -5.21 6.60 29.77
CA LEU A 384 -3.86 7.16 29.82
C LEU A 384 -3.89 8.62 29.31
N SER A 385 -2.83 9.39 29.56
CA SER A 385 -2.68 10.77 29.08
C SER A 385 -1.23 11.10 28.67
N SER A 386 -0.98 11.25 27.37
CA SER A 386 0.33 11.58 26.76
C SER A 386 0.13 12.04 25.32
N VAL A 387 0.87 13.03 24.80
CA VAL A 387 0.86 13.40 23.36
C VAL A 387 2.21 13.96 22.94
N GLU A 388 2.66 13.63 21.72
CA GLU A 388 4.03 13.85 21.23
C GLU A 388 4.00 13.99 19.69
N ILE A 389 4.93 14.75 19.07
CA ILE A 389 5.08 14.84 17.59
C ILE A 389 6.56 14.96 17.18
N PHE A 390 7.06 14.07 16.31
CA PHE A 390 8.45 14.04 15.84
C PHE A 390 8.85 15.22 14.94
N CYS A 391 9.96 15.88 15.25
CA CYS A 391 10.61 16.88 14.40
C CYS A 391 11.44 16.18 13.31
N GLY A 392 10.80 15.97 12.15
CA GLY A 392 10.93 14.83 11.22
C GLY A 392 12.28 14.46 10.56
N GLN A 393 13.42 14.97 11.02
CA GLN A 393 14.76 14.50 10.59
C GLN A 393 15.78 14.40 11.75
N THR A 394 15.46 14.90 12.94
CA THR A 394 16.46 15.57 13.79
C THR A 394 17.44 14.70 14.60
N GLY A 395 17.07 13.64 15.33
CA GLY A 395 15.75 13.25 15.81
C GLY A 395 15.46 13.75 17.23
N SER A 396 14.26 14.30 17.42
CA SER A 396 13.75 14.94 18.64
C SER A 396 12.25 15.22 18.47
N TRP A 397 11.48 15.30 19.56
CA TRP A 397 10.03 15.50 19.50
C TRP A 397 9.60 16.84 20.11
N THR A 398 8.50 17.35 19.59
CA THR A 398 8.08 18.75 19.66
C THR A 398 7.07 18.96 20.78
N SER A 399 7.10 20.15 21.41
CA SER A 399 6.29 20.47 22.59
C SER A 399 5.59 21.83 22.44
N VAL A 400 4.34 21.84 21.96
CA VAL A 400 3.54 23.07 21.78
C VAL A 400 2.13 22.94 22.37
N ALA A 401 1.21 22.17 21.78
CA ALA A 401 -0.24 22.24 22.11
C ALA A 401 -1.11 20.80 22.08
N PRO A 402 -2.33 19.57 23.66
CA PRO A 402 -2.78 18.09 23.93
C PRO A 402 -4.32 17.79 23.88
N MET A 403 -4.67 16.50 23.92
CA MET A 403 -6.02 15.98 23.70
C MET A 403 -6.88 15.77 24.96
N SER A 404 -8.19 15.57 24.75
CA SER A 404 -9.19 15.44 25.83
C SER A 404 -10.28 14.38 25.65
N MET A 405 -10.33 13.63 24.52
CA MET A 405 -11.51 12.84 24.12
C MET A 405 -11.18 11.49 23.45
N PRO A 406 -12.13 10.52 23.37
CA PRO A 406 -11.88 9.12 23.05
C PRO A 406 -11.25 8.82 21.67
N ARG A 407 -10.59 7.66 21.56
CA ARG A 407 -9.73 7.29 20.42
C ARG A 407 -9.99 5.92 19.75
N PRO A 408 -10.74 5.94 18.63
CA PRO A 408 -10.70 4.91 17.57
C PRO A 408 -10.72 5.49 16.12
N MET A 409 -10.46 4.65 15.11
CA MET A 409 -10.71 4.87 13.66
C MET A 409 -9.82 5.87 12.82
N HIS A 410 -9.02 5.29 11.90
CA HIS A 410 -8.15 5.77 10.78
C HIS A 410 -7.82 4.59 9.79
N THR A 411 -7.85 4.71 8.44
CA THR A 411 -7.08 3.89 7.43
C THR A 411 -6.96 4.53 6.03
N ALA A 412 -8.00 4.44 5.16
CA ALA A 412 -7.83 4.37 3.69
C ALA A 412 -8.12 5.63 2.81
N THR A 413 -8.87 6.66 3.24
CA THR A 413 -9.28 7.78 2.33
C THR A 413 -9.05 9.20 2.85
N LEU A 414 -8.92 10.20 1.97
CA LEU A 414 -8.91 11.64 2.33
C LEU A 414 -9.58 12.57 1.30
N LEU A 415 -9.87 13.83 1.65
CA LEU A 415 -10.51 14.81 0.76
C LEU A 415 -9.50 15.66 -0.02
N PRO A 416 -9.47 15.63 -1.37
CA PRO A 416 -8.42 16.24 -2.18
C PRO A 416 -8.54 17.76 -2.35
N ASP A 417 -9.73 18.36 -2.18
CA ASP A 417 -10.00 19.74 -2.63
C ASP A 417 -9.56 20.88 -1.67
N GLY A 418 -9.58 20.79 -0.33
CA GLY A 418 -10.12 19.74 0.55
C GLY A 418 -10.22 20.28 1.98
N ARG A 419 -11.23 19.82 2.73
CA ARG A 419 -11.51 20.21 4.13
C ARG A 419 -11.97 18.98 4.92
N ALA A 420 -11.28 18.61 6.00
CA ALA A 420 -11.37 17.25 6.52
C ALA A 420 -12.50 17.02 7.54
N LEU A 421 -13.58 16.40 7.06
CA LEU A 421 -14.50 15.59 7.86
C LEU A 421 -13.75 14.64 8.83
N ILE A 422 -13.97 14.70 10.15
CA ILE A 422 -13.39 13.77 11.14
C ILE A 422 -14.45 13.25 12.13
N ALA A 423 -14.30 11.99 12.56
CA ALA A 423 -15.12 11.20 13.49
C ALA A 423 -14.38 9.86 13.80
N GLY A 424 -15.12 8.75 13.95
CA GLY A 424 -14.69 7.35 13.85
C GLY A 424 -14.81 6.44 15.09
N GLY A 425 -15.41 5.25 14.90
CA GLY A 425 -15.61 4.16 15.89
C GLY A 425 -16.58 4.43 17.05
N PHE A 426 -17.77 3.81 17.13
CA PHE A 426 -18.77 3.98 18.24
C PHE A 426 -19.69 5.26 18.30
N PHE A 427 -19.50 6.33 19.10
CA PHE A 427 -20.42 7.55 19.17
C PHE A 427 -19.75 8.90 19.56
N LEU A 428 -20.31 10.08 19.20
CA LEU A 428 -19.63 11.39 19.36
C LEU A 428 -20.48 12.57 19.87
N SER A 429 -19.80 13.66 20.25
CA SER A 429 -20.38 15.00 20.47
C SER A 429 -19.36 16.12 20.24
N SER A 430 -18.44 15.90 19.29
CA SER A 430 -17.29 16.75 18.92
C SER A 430 -16.62 16.10 17.68
N ALA A 431 -15.35 16.37 17.40
CA ALA A 431 -14.40 15.43 16.77
C ALA A 431 -12.95 15.97 16.90
N GLU A 432 -12.30 16.32 15.77
CA GLU A 432 -11.10 17.16 15.68
C GLU A 432 -11.41 18.31 14.70
N VAL A 433 -11.87 19.46 15.23
CA VAL A 433 -11.74 20.75 14.53
C VAL A 433 -10.26 21.11 14.48
N TYR A 434 -9.75 21.60 13.35
CA TYR A 434 -8.35 22.03 13.23
C TYR A 434 -8.16 23.00 12.05
N ASP A 435 -7.37 24.06 12.23
CA ASP A 435 -7.17 25.16 11.28
C ASP A 435 -5.70 25.68 11.37
N PRO A 436 -4.96 25.94 10.26
CA PRO A 436 -3.51 25.82 10.34
C PRO A 436 -2.60 26.91 9.70
N ARG A 437 -2.85 28.23 9.61
CA ARG A 437 -3.91 29.17 10.06
C ARG A 437 -4.09 29.38 11.58
N THR A 438 -5.30 29.76 12.01
CA THR A 438 -5.56 31.04 12.72
C THR A 438 -5.43 31.05 14.27
N ALA A 439 -6.51 31.32 15.01
CA ALA A 439 -6.52 31.52 16.47
C ALA A 439 -7.96 31.40 17.08
N THR A 440 -8.78 30.48 16.58
CA THR A 440 -10.22 30.35 16.90
C THR A 440 -10.58 29.04 17.61
N TRP A 441 -11.79 28.98 18.18
CA TRP A 441 -12.45 27.75 18.62
C TRP A 441 -13.97 27.90 18.53
N THR A 442 -14.67 27.00 17.81
CA THR A 442 -16.15 26.92 17.79
C THR A 442 -16.62 25.52 17.33
N ASN A 443 -17.60 24.97 18.05
CA ASN A 443 -18.26 23.68 17.81
C ASN A 443 -19.53 23.84 16.93
N THR A 444 -20.08 22.75 16.38
CA THR A 444 -20.70 22.78 15.03
C THR A 444 -22.12 22.20 14.92
N GLY A 445 -22.63 22.05 13.69
CA GLY A 445 -23.91 21.39 13.38
C GLY A 445 -23.80 19.86 13.34
N TYR A 446 -24.92 19.18 13.10
CA TYR A 446 -25.13 17.80 13.57
C TYR A 446 -24.95 16.66 12.53
N MET A 447 -24.88 15.41 13.02
CA MET A 447 -25.04 14.14 12.27
C MET A 447 -26.36 13.43 12.63
N THR A 448 -26.67 12.23 12.09
CA THR A 448 -28.02 11.62 12.21
C THR A 448 -28.13 10.08 12.22
N THR A 449 -27.74 9.39 11.14
CA THR A 449 -28.45 8.18 10.67
C THR A 449 -27.62 6.88 10.81
N SER A 450 -26.37 7.01 11.22
CA SER A 450 -25.34 5.99 11.53
C SER A 450 -24.69 5.30 10.31
N ARG A 451 -23.41 5.58 10.03
CA ARG A 451 -22.47 4.78 9.20
C ARG A 451 -20.98 5.10 9.44
N TYR A 452 -20.11 4.10 9.28
CA TYR A 452 -18.63 4.18 9.25
C TYR A 452 -18.02 2.90 8.57
N GLU A 453 -16.68 2.77 8.52
CA GLU A 453 -15.86 1.71 7.85
C GLU A 453 -15.56 1.86 6.33
N SER A 454 -14.30 1.68 5.88
CA SER A 454 -13.87 1.96 4.48
C SER A 454 -12.62 1.20 4.01
N THR A 455 -12.44 1.00 2.68
CA THR A 455 -11.21 0.47 2.03
C THR A 455 -10.80 1.28 0.76
N ALA A 456 -10.44 0.68 -0.40
CA ALA A 456 -9.63 1.37 -1.44
C ALA A 456 -9.93 1.08 -2.94
N THR A 457 -10.63 1.98 -3.66
CA THR A 457 -10.78 2.01 -5.15
C THR A 457 -11.15 3.41 -5.64
N LEU A 458 -10.78 3.84 -6.87
CA LEU A 458 -11.50 4.90 -7.63
C LEU A 458 -10.99 5.09 -9.08
N LEU A 459 -11.80 5.79 -9.87
CA LEU A 459 -11.43 6.50 -11.12
C LEU A 459 -10.99 7.96 -10.76
N ALA A 460 -10.39 8.81 -11.60
CA ALA A 460 -10.45 9.02 -13.04
C ALA A 460 -11.80 9.53 -13.61
N ASN A 461 -11.72 10.27 -14.71
CA ASN A 461 -12.84 10.83 -15.49
C ASN A 461 -13.89 11.60 -14.65
N GLY A 462 -13.49 12.17 -13.51
CA GLY A 462 -14.31 12.96 -12.61
C GLY A 462 -15.44 12.23 -11.87
N LYS A 463 -15.70 10.94 -12.13
CA LYS A 463 -16.86 10.21 -11.60
C LYS A 463 -16.51 8.94 -10.82
N VAL A 464 -17.45 8.51 -9.99
CA VAL A 464 -17.23 7.56 -8.89
C VAL A 464 -18.14 6.34 -8.98
N LEU A 465 -17.75 5.24 -8.33
CA LEU A 465 -18.55 4.02 -8.19
C LEU A 465 -18.27 3.39 -6.81
N VAL A 466 -19.31 3.17 -6.00
CA VAL A 466 -19.18 2.78 -4.59
C VAL A 466 -20.48 2.22 -4.02
N ALA A 467 -20.38 1.46 -2.94
CA ALA A 467 -21.39 1.30 -1.90
C ALA A 467 -20.73 0.87 -0.56
N GLY A 468 -21.51 0.82 0.52
CA GLY A 468 -21.11 0.32 1.84
C GLY A 468 -22.38 0.12 2.68
N GLY A 469 -22.49 -0.86 3.58
CA GLY A 469 -21.54 -1.85 4.14
C GLY A 469 -22.31 -2.79 5.10
N LEU A 470 -21.69 -3.41 6.12
CA LEU A 470 -22.40 -4.24 7.13
C LEU A 470 -22.11 -3.82 8.60
N ASN A 471 -23.18 -3.53 9.37
CA ASN A 471 -23.19 -3.34 10.83
C ASN A 471 -24.55 -3.80 11.45
N TYR A 472 -24.52 -4.79 12.36
CA TYR A 472 -25.59 -5.80 12.60
C TYR A 472 -25.86 -6.63 11.33
N HIS A 473 -26.43 -5.92 10.36
CA HIS A 473 -26.87 -6.21 8.98
C HIS A 473 -26.67 -4.88 8.21
N SER A 474 -27.60 -4.35 7.38
CA SER A 474 -27.18 -3.27 6.45
C SER A 474 -28.21 -2.22 5.97
N LEU A 475 -28.08 -0.98 6.46
CA LEU A 475 -28.33 0.20 5.60
C LEU A 475 -27.34 0.21 4.42
N SER A 476 -27.66 0.93 3.35
CA SER A 476 -26.71 1.31 2.29
C SER A 476 -26.52 2.83 2.16
N SER A 477 -27.28 3.63 2.91
CA SER A 477 -27.72 4.94 2.44
C SER A 477 -26.67 6.06 2.35
N ALA A 478 -26.69 6.69 1.19
CA ALA A 478 -26.02 7.92 0.80
C ALA A 478 -26.88 9.18 1.09
N GLU A 479 -26.24 10.27 1.53
CA GLU A 479 -25.91 11.30 0.54
C GLU A 479 -24.54 10.95 -0.06
N LEU A 480 -24.07 11.63 -1.10
CA LEU A 480 -22.63 11.73 -1.36
C LEU A 480 -22.02 12.94 -0.65
N PHE A 481 -20.72 12.86 -0.34
CA PHE A 481 -19.87 14.05 -0.33
C PHE A 481 -19.53 14.31 -1.80
N ASP A 482 -19.91 15.45 -2.37
CA ASP A 482 -19.69 15.75 -3.80
C ASP A 482 -18.38 16.55 -4.02
N PRO A 483 -18.25 17.33 -5.12
CA PRO A 483 -18.68 18.73 -5.03
C PRO A 483 -19.37 19.29 -6.29
N ALA A 484 -20.54 18.84 -6.73
CA ALA A 484 -21.38 19.45 -7.78
C ALA A 484 -22.19 20.70 -7.35
N THR A 485 -23.38 20.92 -7.91
CA THR A 485 -24.03 22.24 -8.04
C THR A 485 -24.76 22.76 -6.79
N SER A 486 -24.00 23.20 -5.79
CA SER A 486 -24.40 24.14 -4.73
C SER A 486 -25.67 23.82 -3.91
N SER A 487 -25.90 22.55 -3.52
CA SER A 487 -27.14 22.08 -2.84
C SER A 487 -26.90 21.09 -1.68
N TRP A 488 -27.86 21.01 -0.75
CA TRP A 488 -28.02 19.96 0.27
C TRP A 488 -29.23 19.09 -0.12
N THR A 489 -28.98 17.85 -0.52
CA THR A 489 -29.97 16.94 -1.15
C THR A 489 -29.51 15.49 -1.02
N ALA A 490 -30.40 14.53 -1.30
CA ALA A 490 -30.12 13.08 -1.36
C ALA A 490 -31.12 12.38 -2.30
N THR A 491 -30.84 11.15 -2.73
CA THR A 491 -31.68 10.34 -3.64
C THR A 491 -32.06 8.94 -3.11
N GLY A 492 -32.55 8.04 -3.98
CA GLY A 492 -32.59 6.58 -3.83
C GLY A 492 -31.69 5.86 -4.86
N SER A 493 -31.64 4.53 -4.97
CA SER A 493 -32.44 3.51 -4.27
C SER A 493 -31.67 2.20 -4.00
N MET A 494 -30.33 2.19 -4.08
CA MET A 494 -29.52 0.98 -3.87
C MET A 494 -29.85 0.34 -2.51
N SER A 495 -30.31 -0.92 -2.49
CA SER A 495 -31.16 -1.39 -1.39
C SER A 495 -30.44 -1.63 -0.06
N THR A 496 -29.34 -2.39 -0.05
CA THR A 496 -28.89 -3.12 1.15
C THR A 496 -27.37 -3.27 1.14
N GLY A 497 -26.66 -2.62 2.07
CA GLY A 497 -25.19 -2.63 2.15
C GLY A 497 -24.57 -4.03 2.35
N HIS A 498 -23.30 -4.22 1.99
CA HIS A 498 -22.69 -5.55 1.85
C HIS A 498 -21.32 -5.75 2.57
N ASP A 499 -20.88 -7.00 2.66
CA ASP A 499 -19.57 -7.51 3.11
C ASP A 499 -18.32 -6.70 2.68
N SER A 500 -17.25 -6.60 3.49
CA SER A 500 -15.99 -5.89 3.13
C SER A 500 -15.11 -6.59 2.08
N HIS A 501 -14.29 -5.83 1.35
CA HIS A 501 -13.24 -6.29 0.41
C HIS A 501 -12.07 -5.26 0.33
N THR A 502 -10.84 -5.66 -0.02
CA THR A 502 -9.62 -4.84 0.20
C THR A 502 -9.05 -4.08 -1.02
N ALA A 503 -9.23 -4.61 -2.22
CA ALA A 503 -9.19 -3.90 -3.53
C ALA A 503 -7.88 -3.32 -4.13
N THR A 504 -8.02 -2.86 -5.39
CA THR A 504 -7.12 -2.14 -6.34
C THR A 504 -8.02 -1.72 -7.55
N LEU A 505 -7.53 -1.25 -8.74
CA LEU A 505 -8.34 -1.23 -10.00
C LEU A 505 -7.81 -2.05 -11.22
N LEU A 506 -8.09 -1.74 -12.50
CA LEU A 506 -7.77 -2.51 -13.75
C LEU A 506 -7.82 -1.59 -15.03
N PRO A 507 -7.51 -2.06 -16.27
CA PRO A 507 -7.33 -1.23 -17.49
C PRO A 507 -8.42 -0.33 -18.11
N ASN A 508 -9.63 -0.79 -18.48
CA ASN A 508 -10.48 -0.15 -19.53
C ASN A 508 -11.99 0.09 -19.25
N GLY A 509 -12.64 -0.66 -18.36
CA GLY A 509 -14.01 -0.44 -17.87
C GLY A 509 -14.79 -1.69 -17.45
N LYS A 510 -14.56 -2.87 -18.04
CA LYS A 510 -15.40 -4.08 -17.98
C LYS A 510 -15.39 -4.79 -16.62
N VAL A 511 -15.93 -4.16 -15.57
CA VAL A 511 -15.90 -4.70 -14.19
C VAL A 511 -16.82 -5.89 -14.00
N LEU A 512 -16.27 -6.98 -13.46
CA LEU A 512 -17.01 -8.08 -12.86
C LEU A 512 -17.83 -7.60 -11.65
N VAL A 513 -18.93 -8.28 -11.35
CA VAL A 513 -19.47 -8.35 -9.98
C VAL A 513 -19.67 -9.83 -9.64
N ALA A 514 -19.38 -10.19 -8.39
CA ALA A 514 -19.49 -11.54 -7.82
C ALA A 514 -19.41 -11.40 -6.28
N GLY A 515 -19.17 -12.49 -5.54
CA GLY A 515 -18.81 -12.40 -4.12
C GLY A 515 -19.98 -12.08 -3.17
N GLY A 516 -19.82 -12.42 -1.88
CA GLY A 516 -20.88 -12.39 -0.87
C GLY A 516 -21.17 -13.74 -0.23
N PHE A 517 -22.44 -14.06 0.00
CA PHE A 517 -22.95 -15.29 0.63
C PHE A 517 -24.47 -15.45 0.52
N SER A 518 -24.98 -16.65 0.78
CA SER A 518 -26.39 -16.88 1.06
C SER A 518 -26.79 -16.46 2.47
N GLY A 519 -25.87 -16.58 3.44
CA GLY A 519 -26.11 -16.31 4.86
C GLY A 519 -26.97 -17.35 5.58
N LYS A 520 -27.18 -18.55 5.02
CA LYS A 520 -27.95 -19.63 5.69
C LYS A 520 -27.32 -21.04 5.58
N VAL A 521 -26.45 -21.29 4.59
CA VAL A 521 -25.66 -22.53 4.41
C VAL A 521 -24.32 -22.13 3.81
N LEU A 522 -23.23 -22.89 3.99
CA LEU A 522 -21.84 -22.57 3.56
C LEU A 522 -21.60 -22.37 2.03
N VAL A 523 -22.66 -22.32 1.22
CA VAL A 523 -22.64 -22.01 -0.22
C VAL A 523 -23.42 -20.72 -0.49
N GLY A 524 -22.96 -19.93 -1.47
CA GLY A 524 -23.65 -18.71 -1.94
C GLY A 524 -24.89 -18.99 -2.81
N ILE A 525 -25.34 -17.96 -3.52
CA ILE A 525 -26.36 -18.05 -4.58
C ILE A 525 -25.83 -17.38 -5.86
N SER A 526 -26.39 -17.72 -7.01
CA SER A 526 -25.84 -17.33 -8.32
C SER A 526 -26.57 -16.15 -8.95
N ASN A 527 -26.24 -14.93 -8.50
CA ASN A 527 -26.48 -13.66 -9.22
C ASN A 527 -25.32 -12.66 -8.98
N ALA A 528 -25.25 -11.62 -9.81
CA ALA A 528 -24.40 -10.43 -9.64
C ALA A 528 -25.10 -9.17 -10.20
N GLU A 529 -24.37 -8.07 -10.44
CA GLU A 529 -24.94 -6.77 -10.83
C GLU A 529 -24.14 -6.08 -11.96
N LEU A 530 -24.63 -6.14 -13.20
CA LEU A 530 -24.04 -5.52 -14.42
C LEU A 530 -24.15 -3.99 -14.46
N TYR A 531 -23.70 -3.31 -13.41
CA TYR A 531 -23.67 -1.85 -13.32
C TYR A 531 -23.07 -1.22 -14.59
N ASP A 532 -23.88 -0.48 -15.33
CA ASP A 532 -23.46 0.32 -16.48
C ASP A 532 -24.40 1.55 -16.60
N PRO A 533 -23.93 2.79 -16.34
CA PRO A 533 -24.78 3.80 -15.71
C PRO A 533 -25.80 4.48 -16.63
N THR A 534 -25.52 4.62 -17.92
CA THR A 534 -26.21 5.59 -18.80
C THR A 534 -27.59 5.20 -19.29
N HIS A 535 -28.06 3.96 -19.03
CA HIS A 535 -29.41 3.50 -19.41
C HIS A 535 -30.31 3.10 -18.23
N GLY A 536 -29.79 2.93 -17.01
CA GLY A 536 -30.59 2.63 -15.82
C GLY A 536 -31.38 1.30 -15.82
N THR A 537 -31.16 0.40 -16.79
CA THR A 537 -31.89 -0.86 -16.95
C THR A 537 -31.31 -1.98 -16.07
N TRP A 538 -31.29 -1.79 -14.76
CA TRP A 538 -30.54 -2.66 -13.84
C TRP A 538 -31.07 -4.11 -13.74
N THR A 539 -30.34 -5.08 -14.30
CA THR A 539 -30.70 -6.52 -14.29
C THR A 539 -29.51 -7.45 -13.95
N PRO A 540 -29.67 -8.45 -13.05
CA PRO A 540 -28.63 -9.42 -12.68
C PRO A 540 -28.54 -10.63 -13.64
N THR A 541 -27.44 -11.39 -13.65
CA THR A 541 -27.30 -12.62 -14.47
C THR A 541 -26.98 -13.92 -13.68
N ALA A 542 -26.05 -14.78 -14.14
CA ALA A 542 -26.07 -16.25 -13.98
C ALA A 542 -25.03 -16.91 -13.03
N ALA A 543 -24.30 -17.94 -13.49
CA ALA A 543 -23.95 -19.16 -12.71
C ALA A 543 -22.54 -19.21 -12.06
N MET A 544 -22.35 -20.20 -11.14
CA MET A 544 -21.13 -20.49 -10.36
C MET A 544 -21.12 -21.91 -9.75
N LEU A 545 -19.94 -22.35 -9.27
CA LEU A 545 -19.72 -23.44 -8.29
C LEU A 545 -19.09 -22.90 -6.97
N SER A 546 -18.53 -23.77 -6.13
CA SER A 546 -18.24 -23.55 -4.70
C SER A 546 -17.38 -22.32 -4.32
N PRO A 547 -17.63 -21.64 -3.17
CA PRO A 547 -17.34 -20.20 -2.99
C PRO A 547 -16.20 -19.83 -2.02
N ARG A 548 -16.04 -18.54 -1.65
CA ARG A 548 -15.19 -18.03 -0.54
C ARG A 548 -15.44 -16.55 -0.19
N PHE A 549 -14.69 -16.01 0.76
CA PHE A 549 -14.77 -14.63 1.26
C PHE A 549 -13.38 -14.04 1.56
N ASN A 550 -13.32 -12.81 2.09
CA ASN A 550 -12.14 -12.12 2.63
C ASN A 550 -10.84 -12.40 1.85
N HIS A 551 -10.71 -11.76 0.69
CA HIS A 551 -9.47 -11.78 -0.09
C HIS A 551 -9.22 -10.44 -0.82
N THR A 552 -8.21 -10.35 -1.69
CA THR A 552 -6.95 -9.60 -1.39
C THR A 552 -6.52 -8.48 -2.36
N ALA A 553 -5.82 -8.78 -3.48
CA ALA A 553 -5.56 -7.80 -4.55
C ALA A 553 -4.20 -7.83 -5.29
N THR A 554 -4.04 -6.82 -6.17
CA THR A 554 -2.97 -6.57 -7.17
C THR A 554 -2.74 -7.67 -8.22
N LEU A 555 -1.70 -7.51 -9.07
CA LEU A 555 -1.32 -8.40 -10.20
C LEU A 555 0.13 -8.92 -10.16
N LEU A 556 0.47 -9.77 -11.13
CA LEU A 556 1.84 -9.88 -11.65
C LEU A 556 1.82 -9.49 -13.15
N PRO A 557 2.80 -8.72 -13.66
CA PRO A 557 2.63 -7.94 -14.89
C PRO A 557 2.79 -8.74 -16.19
N THR A 558 3.51 -9.86 -16.19
CA THR A 558 3.71 -10.73 -17.36
C THR A 558 2.53 -11.71 -17.52
N GLY A 559 1.32 -11.16 -17.63
CA GLY A 559 0.08 -11.90 -17.47
C GLY A 559 -0.70 -12.21 -18.76
N LYS A 560 -1.50 -13.29 -18.86
CA LYS A 560 -1.73 -14.44 -17.95
C LYS A 560 -2.31 -14.11 -16.57
N VAL A 561 -3.39 -14.78 -16.16
CA VAL A 561 -3.78 -14.84 -14.74
C VAL A 561 -4.19 -16.26 -14.31
N LEU A 562 -4.01 -16.52 -13.02
CA LEU A 562 -3.99 -17.82 -12.36
C LEU A 562 -4.88 -17.73 -11.11
N VAL A 563 -6.19 -17.97 -11.24
CA VAL A 563 -7.18 -17.61 -10.20
C VAL A 563 -7.44 -18.76 -9.23
N ALA A 564 -6.73 -18.78 -8.10
CA ALA A 564 -6.92 -19.75 -7.02
C ALA A 564 -7.91 -19.28 -5.95
N GLY A 565 -7.99 -19.94 -4.80
CA GLY A 565 -9.05 -19.72 -3.80
C GLY A 565 -8.71 -20.21 -2.38
N GLY A 566 -9.75 -20.46 -1.60
CA GLY A 566 -9.69 -20.89 -0.21
C GLY A 566 -11.06 -21.18 0.40
N PHE A 567 -11.05 -21.62 1.65
CA PHE A 567 -12.14 -21.77 2.62
C PHE A 567 -13.44 -22.39 2.09
N ASN A 568 -13.30 -23.49 1.34
CA ASN A 568 -14.23 -24.62 1.40
C ASN A 568 -13.45 -25.85 1.92
N SER A 569 -14.05 -27.04 1.90
CA SER A 569 -13.48 -28.29 2.44
C SER A 569 -12.10 -28.69 1.90
N ASN A 570 -11.44 -29.60 2.64
CA ASN A 570 -10.13 -30.18 2.34
C ASN A 570 -9.95 -30.70 0.90
N ALA A 571 -8.76 -30.47 0.33
CA ALA A 571 -8.32 -30.89 -1.02
C ALA A 571 -9.19 -30.46 -2.22
N LEU A 572 -10.16 -29.56 -2.05
CA LEU A 572 -11.01 -29.04 -3.12
C LEU A 572 -10.26 -28.10 -4.10
N ALA A 573 -10.86 -27.91 -5.27
CA ALA A 573 -10.27 -27.16 -6.39
C ALA A 573 -10.95 -25.83 -6.69
N SER A 574 -10.14 -24.86 -7.12
CA SER A 574 -10.52 -23.62 -7.82
C SER A 574 -9.23 -23.13 -8.50
N ALA A 575 -9.16 -23.19 -9.81
CA ALA A 575 -7.93 -23.00 -10.60
C ALA A 575 -8.35 -22.55 -11.99
N GLU A 576 -8.38 -21.24 -12.22
CA GLU A 576 -9.13 -20.63 -13.31
C GLU A 576 -8.33 -19.63 -14.16
N LEU A 577 -8.72 -19.35 -15.40
CA LEU A 577 -9.80 -20.02 -16.15
C LEU A 577 -10.73 -19.11 -16.96
N PHE A 578 -10.55 -17.78 -16.87
CA PHE A 578 -11.19 -16.81 -17.75
C PHE A 578 -10.54 -16.84 -19.14
N ASP A 579 -11.33 -16.67 -20.20
CA ASP A 579 -10.87 -16.06 -21.45
C ASP A 579 -12.01 -15.17 -22.02
N PRO A 580 -11.71 -13.97 -22.55
CA PRO A 580 -12.73 -12.96 -22.86
C PRO A 580 -13.53 -13.27 -24.13
N ALA A 581 -12.99 -14.10 -25.03
CA ALA A 581 -13.68 -14.55 -26.23
C ALA A 581 -14.63 -15.75 -25.98
N THR A 582 -14.74 -16.25 -24.74
CA THR A 582 -15.66 -17.33 -24.34
C THR A 582 -16.58 -16.92 -23.20
N GLY A 583 -16.06 -16.28 -22.14
CA GLY A 583 -16.84 -15.78 -21.00
C GLY A 583 -17.42 -16.86 -20.07
N THR A 584 -17.67 -18.08 -20.56
CA THR A 584 -17.89 -19.28 -19.73
C THR A 584 -16.54 -19.84 -19.29
N TRP A 585 -16.18 -19.66 -18.03
CA TRP A 585 -14.86 -20.03 -17.51
C TRP A 585 -14.63 -21.55 -17.48
N THR A 586 -13.36 -21.96 -17.48
CA THR A 586 -12.88 -23.34 -17.26
C THR A 586 -12.22 -23.46 -15.87
N ALA A 587 -11.98 -24.67 -15.36
CA ALA A 587 -11.24 -24.90 -14.10
C ALA A 587 -10.41 -26.21 -14.14
N THR A 588 -9.36 -26.33 -13.32
CA THR A 588 -8.37 -27.44 -13.43
C THR A 588 -8.04 -28.23 -12.14
N SER A 589 -7.04 -27.84 -11.34
CA SER A 589 -6.05 -28.78 -10.76
C SER A 589 -5.95 -28.89 -9.22
N PRO A 590 -5.03 -29.72 -8.65
CA PRO A 590 -5.08 -30.25 -6.76
C PRO A 590 -4.77 -29.26 -5.62
N MET A 591 -4.87 -29.75 -4.38
CA MET A 591 -4.66 -29.03 -3.10
C MET A 591 -4.27 -29.95 -1.93
N THR A 592 -3.64 -29.40 -0.87
CA THR A 592 -3.37 -30.14 0.38
C THR A 592 -3.61 -29.39 1.70
N THR A 593 -3.37 -28.07 1.76
CA THR A 593 -3.20 -27.32 3.03
C THR A 593 -3.79 -25.89 3.00
N ASN A 594 -3.70 -25.16 4.10
CA ASN A 594 -4.83 -24.38 4.61
C ASN A 594 -4.42 -23.08 5.35
N ARG A 595 -4.45 -21.93 4.64
CA ARG A 595 -4.11 -20.57 5.12
C ARG A 595 -5.14 -19.55 4.61
N SER A 596 -5.46 -18.50 5.40
CA SER A 596 -6.63 -17.58 5.21
C SER A 596 -6.58 -16.26 4.36
N SER A 597 -6.12 -14.98 4.56
CA SER A 597 -5.28 -14.01 5.39
C SER A 597 -3.70 -13.54 5.31
N HIS A 598 -2.66 -13.29 4.41
CA HIS A 598 -1.96 -13.08 3.04
C HIS A 598 -2.39 -12.32 1.70
N THR A 599 -2.25 -10.98 1.59
CA THR A 599 -2.54 -10.00 0.48
C THR A 599 -1.25 -9.71 -0.30
N ALA A 600 -1.18 -8.60 -1.06
CA ALA A 600 0.02 -8.10 -1.69
C ALA A 600 0.33 -6.60 -1.36
N THR A 601 1.60 -6.17 -1.48
CA THR A 601 2.07 -4.84 -1.01
C THR A 601 2.98 -4.01 -1.94
N LEU A 602 4.33 -4.12 -1.96
CA LEU A 602 5.17 -2.97 -2.34
C LEU A 602 6.57 -2.78 -1.68
N LEU A 603 7.34 -3.82 -1.34
CA LEU A 603 8.69 -3.72 -0.70
C LEU A 603 9.88 -3.67 -1.71
N PRO A 604 11.13 -3.33 -1.28
CA PRO A 604 12.21 -2.95 -2.20
C PRO A 604 13.57 -3.69 -2.08
N ASN A 605 13.70 -4.80 -1.33
CA ASN A 605 15.01 -5.44 -1.02
C ASN A 605 15.25 -6.83 -1.69
N GLY A 606 15.13 -7.98 -0.99
CA GLY A 606 15.37 -9.31 -1.57
C GLY A 606 14.28 -10.41 -1.45
N LYS A 607 13.91 -11.01 -2.59
CA LYS A 607 12.91 -12.08 -2.85
C LYS A 607 11.45 -11.72 -2.51
N VAL A 608 10.72 -12.53 -1.73
CA VAL A 608 9.25 -12.47 -1.56
C VAL A 608 8.90 -12.91 -0.12
N LEU A 609 7.78 -12.42 0.42
CA LEU A 609 7.41 -12.49 1.84
C LEU A 609 5.91 -12.90 2.05
N ILE A 610 5.54 -14.11 2.49
CA ILE A 610 6.28 -15.37 2.79
C ILE A 610 5.66 -16.11 4.03
N ALA A 611 6.43 -16.70 4.97
CA ALA A 611 5.93 -17.51 6.13
C ALA A 611 5.67 -16.75 7.45
N GLY A 612 4.68 -17.16 8.27
CA GLY A 612 4.03 -16.32 9.30
C GLY A 612 3.24 -17.06 10.38
N GLY A 613 1.90 -17.09 10.51
CA GLY A 613 0.68 -16.56 9.81
C GLY A 613 -0.66 -17.16 10.37
N GLY A 614 -1.69 -17.46 9.57
CA GLY A 614 -3.05 -17.89 10.02
C GLY A 614 -3.91 -18.78 9.05
N GLY A 615 -4.86 -19.59 9.56
CA GLY A 615 -5.74 -20.52 8.79
C GLY A 615 -6.46 -21.62 9.62
N GLU A 616 -6.02 -22.89 9.58
CA GLU A 616 -6.72 -24.09 10.13
C GLU A 616 -5.97 -24.99 11.16
N GLY A 617 -4.68 -25.30 10.96
CA GLY A 617 -3.96 -26.45 11.54
C GLY A 617 -3.06 -26.18 12.78
N THR A 618 -2.19 -27.17 13.09
CA THR A 618 -1.37 -27.45 14.31
C THR A 618 0.19 -27.51 14.26
N TYR A 619 0.89 -27.07 13.21
CA TYR A 619 2.35 -27.25 13.01
C TYR A 619 3.14 -25.92 12.85
N ASN A 620 4.26 -25.82 12.10
CA ASN A 620 4.92 -24.53 11.80
C ASN A 620 5.73 -24.48 10.47
N SER A 621 6.12 -23.28 10.02
CA SER A 621 6.54 -22.95 8.64
C SER A 621 7.73 -21.97 8.56
N ALA A 622 8.58 -22.09 7.53
CA ALA A 622 9.39 -21.00 6.96
C ALA A 622 9.54 -21.20 5.44
N GLU A 623 9.00 -20.29 4.63
CA GLU A 623 8.42 -20.63 3.32
C GLU A 623 8.49 -19.49 2.31
N LEU A 624 8.54 -19.86 1.02
CA LEU A 624 8.19 -19.07 -0.16
C LEU A 624 7.17 -19.82 -1.08
N TYR A 625 7.45 -20.22 -2.33
CA TYR A 625 6.44 -20.80 -3.26
C TYR A 625 6.99 -21.60 -4.49
N ASP A 626 8.32 -21.68 -4.69
CA ASP A 626 9.06 -22.12 -5.89
C ASP A 626 8.24 -22.22 -7.21
N PRO A 627 7.76 -21.09 -7.78
CA PRO A 627 7.01 -21.05 -9.05
C PRO A 627 7.88 -21.45 -10.25
N ILE A 628 9.18 -21.66 -10.05
CA ILE A 628 10.15 -22.39 -10.90
C ILE A 628 9.49 -23.48 -11.75
N THR A 629 8.65 -24.30 -11.11
CA THR A 629 7.66 -25.15 -11.79
C THR A 629 6.44 -25.43 -10.89
N ALA A 630 6.08 -24.45 -10.05
CA ALA A 630 5.12 -24.56 -8.94
C ALA A 630 5.37 -25.81 -8.05
N THR A 631 6.57 -25.82 -7.45
CA THR A 631 7.16 -26.96 -6.71
C THR A 631 7.40 -26.64 -5.24
N TRP A 632 7.77 -27.66 -4.46
CA TRP A 632 7.70 -27.68 -2.99
C TRP A 632 8.94 -28.39 -2.44
N THR A 633 9.53 -27.87 -1.34
CA THR A 633 10.85 -28.29 -0.84
C THR A 633 10.89 -28.50 0.68
N THR A 634 9.94 -27.95 1.45
CA THR A 634 9.66 -28.25 2.87
C THR A 634 10.88 -28.15 3.83
N THR A 635 11.34 -26.93 4.13
CA THR A 635 12.71 -26.67 4.62
C THR A 635 12.88 -25.95 5.97
N GLY A 636 11.82 -25.52 6.67
CA GLY A 636 12.00 -24.63 7.84
C GLY A 636 10.77 -24.30 8.71
N SER A 637 10.98 -23.46 9.75
CA SER A 637 10.09 -23.23 10.90
C SER A 637 10.06 -21.80 11.47
N MET A 638 9.00 -21.50 12.24
CA MET A 638 8.74 -20.25 13.00
C MET A 638 7.86 -20.53 14.25
N ASN A 639 7.89 -19.67 15.30
CA ASN A 639 7.43 -20.06 16.64
C ASN A 639 6.51 -19.11 17.46
N VAL A 640 6.25 -17.82 17.10
CA VAL A 640 5.50 -16.88 18.00
C VAL A 640 4.51 -15.94 17.28
N ALA A 641 3.21 -16.04 17.62
CA ALA A 641 2.10 -15.39 16.91
C ALA A 641 2.08 -13.84 16.88
N ARG A 642 1.38 -13.33 15.85
CA ARG A 642 1.14 -11.90 15.51
C ARG A 642 0.05 -11.80 14.39
N LEU A 643 -0.66 -10.68 14.18
CA LEU A 643 -1.77 -10.65 13.20
C LEU A 643 -2.13 -9.25 12.63
N SER A 644 -2.67 -9.22 11.40
CA SER A 644 -3.31 -8.12 10.63
C SER A 644 -2.50 -6.82 10.38
N HIS A 645 -2.39 -6.37 9.12
CA HIS A 645 -1.56 -5.20 8.70
C HIS A 645 -1.61 -4.89 7.18
N THR A 646 -0.86 -3.86 6.72
CA THR A 646 -0.53 -3.65 5.26
C THR A 646 0.93 -3.25 4.89
N ALA A 647 1.82 -2.93 5.86
CA ALA A 647 3.30 -2.79 5.87
C ALA A 647 4.15 -2.11 4.74
N THR A 648 5.43 -1.82 5.05
CA THR A 648 6.61 -1.64 4.15
C THR A 648 7.98 -1.39 4.87
N LEU A 649 8.48 -0.15 5.06
CA LEU A 649 9.73 0.23 5.79
C LEU A 649 9.61 1.59 6.57
N LEU A 650 10.38 2.65 6.26
CA LEU A 650 10.06 4.03 6.74
C LEU A 650 10.33 5.06 5.63
N ARG A 651 11.26 6.01 5.79
CA ARG A 651 11.81 6.82 4.68
C ARG A 651 12.99 6.10 4.02
N SER A 652 13.30 4.90 4.50
CA SER A 652 14.68 4.67 4.90
C SER A 652 15.05 3.22 5.19
N GLY A 653 15.17 2.43 4.12
CA GLY A 653 15.91 1.16 4.10
C GLY A 653 15.34 0.03 4.96
N LYS A 654 16.06 -1.11 4.94
CA LYS A 654 15.89 -2.29 5.83
C LYS A 654 14.45 -2.85 5.88
N VAL A 655 14.16 -3.78 6.81
CA VAL A 655 12.81 -4.35 7.07
C VAL A 655 12.64 -4.66 8.58
N LEU A 656 11.62 -4.10 9.24
CA LEU A 656 11.24 -4.23 10.67
C LEU A 656 9.90 -3.50 10.95
N ILE A 657 8.74 -4.10 11.25
CA ILE A 657 8.26 -5.50 11.31
C ILE A 657 8.26 -6.27 12.68
N ALA A 658 8.04 -5.60 13.82
CA ALA A 658 7.98 -6.31 15.12
C ALA A 658 7.11 -5.76 16.29
N GLY A 659 6.70 -4.47 16.31
CA GLY A 659 5.94 -3.81 17.41
C GLY A 659 4.51 -4.33 17.66
N GLY A 660 3.47 -3.51 17.49
CA GLY A 660 2.08 -4.02 17.39
C GLY A 660 1.33 -4.28 18.71
N PHE A 661 1.57 -5.41 19.41
CA PHE A 661 0.99 -5.73 20.75
C PHE A 661 1.62 -6.96 21.44
N SER A 662 1.27 -8.21 21.06
CA SER A 662 1.49 -9.46 21.81
C SER A 662 0.67 -10.65 21.27
N PRO A 663 0.79 -11.87 21.83
CA PRO A 663 -0.43 -12.63 22.09
C PRO A 663 -0.43 -13.32 23.46
N ILE A 664 -1.61 -13.30 24.11
CA ILE A 664 -1.87 -13.68 25.52
C ILE A 664 -1.02 -12.83 26.50
N THR A 665 0.30 -13.00 26.48
CA THR A 665 1.25 -11.97 26.95
C THR A 665 1.32 -10.81 25.95
N ASP A 666 1.46 -9.58 26.42
CA ASP A 666 1.92 -8.48 25.55
C ASP A 666 3.45 -8.42 25.45
N ALA A 667 3.94 -7.49 24.62
CA ALA A 667 5.33 -7.10 24.53
C ALA A 667 6.32 -8.20 24.12
N LEU A 668 5.89 -9.35 23.59
CA LEU A 668 6.75 -10.19 22.73
C LEU A 668 6.93 -9.53 21.35
N SER A 669 7.41 -8.28 21.31
CA SER A 669 7.67 -7.50 20.11
C SER A 669 8.96 -7.91 19.39
N HIS A 670 9.32 -9.19 19.53
CA HIS A 670 10.66 -9.69 19.29
C HIS A 670 11.01 -9.74 17.80
N ALA A 671 12.18 -9.20 17.48
CA ALA A 671 12.88 -9.47 16.24
C ALA A 671 14.38 -9.61 16.51
N GLU A 672 14.89 -10.75 16.10
CA GLU A 672 16.26 -10.94 15.69
C GLU A 672 16.49 -10.12 14.41
N ILE A 673 17.68 -9.59 14.18
CA ILE A 673 17.92 -8.64 13.06
C ILE A 673 17.57 -9.23 11.69
N TYR A 674 17.59 -10.57 11.59
CA TYR A 674 18.23 -11.33 10.51
C TYR A 674 18.56 -10.48 9.28
N ASP A 675 19.67 -9.74 9.36
CA ASP A 675 20.34 -9.32 8.16
C ASP A 675 20.96 -10.59 7.57
N PRO A 676 20.85 -10.77 6.26
CA PRO A 676 21.94 -11.38 5.56
C PRO A 676 23.23 -10.49 5.55
N ALA A 677 23.26 -9.20 5.91
CA ALA A 677 24.53 -8.53 6.27
C ALA A 677 25.29 -9.33 7.36
N ALA A 678 26.62 -9.26 7.47
CA ALA A 678 27.40 -10.26 8.24
C ALA A 678 27.74 -9.84 9.70
N GLY A 679 27.58 -10.74 10.68
CA GLY A 679 27.84 -10.41 12.11
C GLY A 679 27.78 -11.58 13.13
N ALA A 680 26.98 -11.44 14.19
CA ALA A 680 26.95 -12.31 15.38
C ALA A 680 25.52 -12.57 15.92
N TRP A 681 25.28 -12.52 17.26
CA TRP A 681 23.96 -12.76 17.91
C TRP A 681 23.66 -11.86 19.13
N THR A 682 22.46 -11.25 19.18
CA THR A 682 21.74 -10.63 20.32
C THR A 682 20.21 -10.74 20.12
N ILE A 683 19.41 -10.05 20.94
CA ILE A 683 18.08 -9.54 20.60
C ILE A 683 17.86 -8.20 21.34
N ALA A 684 17.09 -7.24 20.83
CA ALA A 684 17.17 -5.84 21.31
C ALA A 684 15.84 -5.04 21.44
N SER A 685 15.61 -4.00 20.61
CA SER A 685 14.77 -2.82 20.87
C SER A 685 13.49 -3.07 21.68
N SER A 686 13.60 -2.85 22.99
CA SER A 686 12.49 -2.76 23.95
C SER A 686 12.09 -1.27 24.07
N LEU A 687 10.81 -0.92 24.18
CA LEU A 687 10.32 0.42 23.74
C LEU A 687 9.49 1.16 24.82
N ILE A 688 8.36 1.78 24.47
CA ILE A 688 7.62 2.74 25.33
C ILE A 688 6.29 2.19 25.88
N THR A 689 5.13 2.29 25.20
CA THR A 689 3.81 1.97 25.84
C THR A 689 2.73 1.27 24.99
N PRO A 690 1.65 0.76 25.63
CA PRO A 690 0.51 0.11 24.96
C PRO A 690 -0.42 1.01 24.13
N ARG A 691 -1.00 0.43 23.06
CA ARG A 691 -1.59 1.18 21.93
C ARG A 691 -2.57 0.40 21.01
N VAL A 692 -2.21 -0.81 20.54
CA VAL A 692 -2.95 -1.77 19.65
C VAL A 692 -3.57 -1.28 18.31
N SER A 693 -3.65 -2.20 17.33
CA SER A 693 -4.33 -2.12 16.00
C SER A 693 -3.84 -1.05 15.01
N GLN A 694 -3.78 -1.40 13.71
CA GLN A 694 -3.16 -0.53 12.69
C GLN A 694 -3.39 -0.94 11.21
N THR A 695 -3.03 -0.03 10.29
CA THR A 695 -2.79 -0.20 8.83
C THR A 695 -1.77 0.86 8.35
N ALA A 696 -1.16 0.69 7.16
CA ALA A 696 -0.11 1.57 6.61
C ALA A 696 -0.57 2.52 5.47
N THR A 697 0.25 3.54 5.17
CA THR A 697 0.09 4.57 4.11
C THR A 697 1.43 5.31 3.91
N LEU A 698 1.65 6.00 2.78
CA LEU A 698 2.88 6.77 2.48
C LEU A 698 2.89 8.23 3.00
N LEU A 699 3.99 8.95 2.72
CA LEU A 699 4.24 10.38 2.98
C LEU A 699 5.26 10.91 1.95
N THR A 700 5.65 12.18 2.03
CA THR A 700 6.41 12.93 1.02
C THR A 700 7.88 13.17 1.38
N ASP A 701 8.17 13.77 2.54
CA ASP A 701 9.30 14.67 2.76
C ASP A 701 10.60 14.03 3.29
N GLY A 702 10.47 13.14 4.26
CA GLY A 702 11.54 12.76 5.18
C GLY A 702 11.04 11.93 6.37
N THR A 703 9.77 12.08 6.74
CA THR A 703 9.12 11.36 7.85
C THR A 703 7.78 10.78 7.40
N VAL A 704 7.02 10.17 8.32
CA VAL A 704 5.71 9.55 8.10
C VAL A 704 4.83 9.88 9.30
N LEU A 705 3.53 10.17 9.12
CA LEU A 705 2.57 10.29 10.23
C LEU A 705 1.95 8.92 10.52
N VAL A 706 1.68 8.56 11.78
CA VAL A 706 1.38 7.16 12.18
C VAL A 706 0.27 7.05 13.22
N ALA A 707 -0.81 7.82 13.02
CA ALA A 707 -1.90 8.00 13.96
C ALA A 707 -2.69 6.70 14.18
N GLY A 708 -2.24 5.90 15.15
CA GLY A 708 -2.77 4.58 15.46
C GLY A 708 -2.79 4.32 16.96
N GLY A 709 -3.94 3.87 17.45
CA GLY A 709 -4.12 3.31 18.79
C GLY A 709 -5.59 3.31 19.22
N THR A 710 -5.99 2.31 20.02
CA THR A 710 -7.31 2.26 20.64
C THR A 710 -7.35 1.39 21.90
N SER A 711 -8.29 1.67 22.80
CA SER A 711 -8.81 0.74 23.81
C SER A 711 -9.88 -0.27 23.34
N THR A 712 -10.39 -0.18 22.12
CA THR A 712 -11.60 -0.90 21.60
C THR A 712 -12.97 -0.67 22.26
N THR A 713 -13.10 -0.03 23.44
CA THR A 713 -14.40 0.39 24.04
C THR A 713 -14.50 1.87 24.44
N ASN A 714 -14.27 2.24 25.73
CA ASN A 714 -14.79 3.47 26.36
C ASN A 714 -14.00 4.79 26.14
N ASP A 715 -13.17 5.26 27.10
CA ASP A 715 -12.63 6.63 27.10
C ASP A 715 -11.12 6.71 27.39
N THR A 716 -10.29 7.09 26.40
CA THR A 716 -8.83 7.30 26.57
C THR A 716 -8.36 8.54 25.81
N SER A 717 -7.35 9.23 26.35
CA SER A 717 -6.93 10.56 25.93
C SER A 717 -5.40 10.64 25.78
N ALA A 718 -4.83 9.66 25.06
CA ALA A 718 -3.39 9.50 24.87
C ALA A 718 -2.98 9.14 23.43
N ALA A 719 -1.71 9.43 23.16
CA ALA A 719 -0.89 9.30 21.95
C ALA A 719 0.57 8.95 22.33
N GLU A 720 1.46 8.79 21.36
CA GLU A 720 2.87 8.38 21.54
C GLU A 720 3.73 8.78 20.32
N VAL A 721 5.06 8.74 20.42
CA VAL A 721 6.00 8.85 19.28
C VAL A 721 7.15 7.83 19.39
N PHE A 722 7.82 7.57 18.26
CA PHE A 722 9.16 6.98 18.25
C PHE A 722 10.01 7.57 17.10
N ASP A 723 11.31 7.27 17.05
CA ASP A 723 12.28 8.04 16.23
C ASP A 723 13.31 7.14 15.52
N ALA A 724 13.97 7.70 14.50
CA ALA A 724 15.06 7.11 13.73
C ALA A 724 16.13 8.14 13.26
N ASN A 725 15.98 9.44 13.64
CA ASN A 725 16.64 10.58 12.98
C ASN A 725 16.40 10.54 11.45
N LEU A 726 17.34 11.05 10.65
CA LEU A 726 17.55 10.57 9.27
C LEU A 726 19.04 10.33 8.89
N GLY A 727 19.97 10.59 9.80
CA GLY A 727 21.40 10.21 9.67
C GLY A 727 22.28 11.07 8.75
N PHE A 728 21.69 11.84 7.82
CA PHE A 728 22.39 12.80 6.95
C PHE A 728 22.17 14.26 7.38
N SER A 729 23.01 15.19 6.89
CA SER A 729 22.81 16.62 7.13
C SER A 729 21.73 17.19 6.20
N ALA A 730 20.73 17.87 6.74
CA ALA A 730 19.68 18.54 5.95
C ALA A 730 20.24 19.54 4.92
N ALA A 731 21.44 20.09 5.17
CA ALA A 731 22.14 20.98 4.25
C ALA A 731 22.69 20.28 2.99
N TRP A 732 22.64 18.94 2.93
CA TRP A 732 23.03 18.11 1.79
C TRP A 732 21.84 17.36 1.17
N GLN A 733 20.61 17.68 1.60
CA GLN A 733 19.41 17.04 1.08
C GLN A 733 19.02 17.66 -0.27
N PRO A 734 18.98 16.89 -1.39
CA PRO A 734 18.51 17.41 -2.65
C PRO A 734 17.08 17.92 -2.55
N GLN A 735 16.72 18.94 -3.33
CA GLN A 735 15.38 19.54 -3.26
C GLN A 735 14.76 19.55 -4.65
N ILE A 736 13.55 19.02 -4.80
CA ILE A 736 12.76 19.18 -6.02
C ILE A 736 12.09 20.56 -5.97
N SER A 737 12.42 21.44 -6.92
CA SER A 737 11.82 22.76 -7.05
C SER A 737 10.64 22.76 -8.02
N ALA A 738 10.69 21.95 -9.08
CA ALA A 738 9.57 21.69 -9.96
C ALA A 738 9.73 20.34 -10.67
N LEU A 739 8.62 19.79 -11.13
CA LEU A 739 8.54 18.69 -12.09
C LEU A 739 7.36 18.94 -13.04
N THR A 740 7.31 18.22 -14.16
CA THR A 740 6.14 18.25 -15.04
C THR A 740 4.96 17.54 -14.37
N SER A 741 3.78 18.14 -14.35
CA SER A 741 2.53 17.50 -13.92
C SER A 741 1.33 18.18 -14.61
N PRO A 742 0.38 17.44 -15.22
CA PRO A 742 0.43 16.00 -15.45
C PRO A 742 1.59 15.59 -16.40
N VAL A 743 2.12 14.39 -16.22
CA VAL A 743 3.15 13.79 -17.08
C VAL A 743 2.47 12.96 -18.15
N ASP A 744 2.66 13.36 -19.40
CA ASP A 744 2.40 12.54 -20.57
C ASP A 744 3.40 11.35 -20.56
N PRO A 745 2.96 10.08 -20.56
CA PRO A 745 3.83 8.91 -20.46
C PRO A 745 4.78 8.76 -21.65
N ASP A 746 4.53 9.44 -22.77
CA ASP A 746 5.40 9.49 -23.96
C ASP A 746 6.34 10.71 -23.97
N ALA A 747 6.21 11.62 -23.00
CA ALA A 747 7.12 12.74 -22.80
C ALA A 747 8.30 12.40 -21.86
N ASN A 748 9.49 12.91 -22.17
CA ASN A 748 10.64 12.84 -21.28
C ASN A 748 10.29 13.43 -19.90
N PHE A 749 10.51 12.68 -18.83
CA PHE A 749 10.25 13.17 -17.48
C PHE A 749 11.36 14.14 -17.06
N VAL A 750 10.97 15.36 -16.64
CA VAL A 750 11.87 16.45 -16.28
C VAL A 750 11.61 16.89 -14.85
N ILE A 751 12.69 17.05 -14.08
CA ILE A 751 12.71 17.62 -12.73
C ILE A 751 13.75 18.74 -12.69
N THR A 752 13.43 19.85 -12.04
CA THR A 752 14.40 20.88 -11.64
C THR A 752 14.47 20.99 -10.12
N GLY A 753 15.60 21.44 -9.60
CA GLY A 753 15.86 21.37 -8.17
C GLY A 753 17.20 21.96 -7.74
N THR A 754 17.67 21.57 -6.56
CA THR A 754 19.01 21.90 -6.07
C THR A 754 19.71 20.67 -5.51
N GLN A 755 21.05 20.72 -5.50
CA GLN A 755 21.93 19.65 -5.01
C GLN A 755 21.72 18.31 -5.74
N PHE A 756 21.41 18.34 -7.04
CA PHE A 756 21.36 17.15 -7.90
C PHE A 756 22.76 16.64 -8.31
N ARG A 757 23.82 17.19 -7.71
CA ARG A 757 25.23 16.78 -7.77
C ARG A 757 25.76 16.74 -6.33
N GLY A 758 26.71 15.85 -6.03
CA GLY A 758 27.32 15.68 -4.70
C GLY A 758 28.43 16.69 -4.38
N VAL A 759 29.21 16.39 -3.33
CA VAL A 759 30.23 17.28 -2.74
C VAL A 759 31.67 16.88 -3.07
N SER A 760 31.89 16.31 -4.25
CA SER A 760 33.13 15.61 -4.60
C SER A 760 34.36 16.52 -4.84
N GLU A 761 35.19 16.69 -3.81
CA GLU A 761 36.66 16.65 -3.95
C GLU A 761 37.31 16.02 -2.70
N GLY A 762 37.57 14.71 -2.72
CA GLY A 762 38.41 14.07 -1.71
C GLY A 762 38.12 12.59 -1.47
N SER A 763 39.04 11.72 -1.92
CA SER A 763 39.11 10.31 -1.53
C SER A 763 39.53 10.19 -0.05
N SER A 764 38.60 10.55 0.83
CA SER A 764 38.70 10.62 2.29
C SER A 764 37.32 10.70 2.99
N GLY A 765 36.21 10.43 2.28
CA GLY A 765 34.82 10.71 2.68
C GLY A 765 34.21 9.93 3.86
N THR A 766 35.03 9.45 4.80
CA THR A 766 34.63 8.67 5.99
C THR A 766 33.80 7.42 5.65
N SER A 767 32.49 7.44 5.88
CA SER A 767 31.54 6.37 5.53
C SER A 767 30.16 6.91 5.16
N GLN A 768 30.10 8.07 4.49
CA GLN A 768 28.87 8.73 4.02
C GLN A 768 28.98 9.34 2.60
N ASP A 769 30.06 9.15 1.84
CA ASP A 769 30.17 9.69 0.47
C ASP A 769 30.88 8.72 -0.49
N SER A 770 30.88 9.02 -1.81
CA SER A 770 31.21 8.15 -2.95
C SER A 770 30.13 7.07 -3.23
N PRO A 771 29.90 6.64 -4.50
CA PRO A 771 30.59 7.03 -5.74
C PRO A 771 29.73 7.77 -6.78
N SER A 772 28.40 7.79 -6.68
CA SER A 772 27.53 8.31 -7.75
C SER A 772 27.24 9.80 -7.57
N ASP A 773 28.14 10.65 -8.08
CA ASP A 773 28.01 12.12 -8.17
C ASP A 773 26.89 12.57 -9.14
N TYR A 774 25.83 11.76 -9.33
CA TYR A 774 24.75 12.01 -10.28
C TYR A 774 23.39 11.59 -9.70
N PRO A 775 22.30 12.23 -10.13
CA PRO A 775 20.97 12.01 -9.58
C PRO A 775 20.34 10.73 -10.15
N LEU A 776 19.84 9.88 -9.25
CA LEU A 776 18.90 8.81 -9.57
C LEU A 776 17.50 9.25 -9.15
N VAL A 777 16.47 8.91 -9.93
CA VAL A 777 15.08 9.24 -9.56
C VAL A 777 14.31 7.96 -9.33
N GLN A 778 13.74 7.80 -8.13
CA GLN A 778 12.70 6.81 -7.91
C GLN A 778 11.34 7.47 -8.15
N LEU A 779 10.51 6.78 -8.93
CA LEU A 779 9.07 6.98 -8.99
C LEU A 779 8.37 5.93 -8.13
N ARG A 780 7.28 6.33 -7.49
CA ARG A 780 6.39 5.48 -6.72
C ARG A 780 4.94 5.77 -7.08
N SER A 781 4.18 4.81 -7.61
CA SER A 781 2.72 4.94 -7.65
C SER A 781 2.13 4.80 -6.24
N LEU A 782 1.11 5.60 -5.98
CA LEU A 782 0.50 5.83 -4.66
C LEU A 782 -0.61 4.82 -4.34
N GLU A 783 -1.27 4.34 -5.40
CA GLU A 783 -2.45 3.46 -5.44
C GLU A 783 -2.13 2.07 -4.88
N ASN A 784 -0.96 1.56 -5.27
CA ASN A 784 -0.49 0.19 -5.15
C ASN A 784 0.96 0.07 -4.62
N ALA A 785 1.62 1.17 -4.28
CA ALA A 785 3.03 1.21 -3.92
C ALA A 785 4.08 0.81 -5.00
N GLN A 786 3.76 0.61 -6.29
CA GLN A 786 4.76 0.21 -7.30
C GLN A 786 5.89 1.25 -7.39
N THR A 787 7.12 0.79 -7.57
CA THR A 787 8.26 1.67 -7.84
C THR A 787 8.99 1.36 -9.14
N LEU A 788 9.58 2.40 -9.71
CA LEU A 788 10.40 2.40 -10.92
C LEU A 788 11.57 3.37 -10.71
N PHE A 789 12.81 2.96 -11.01
CA PHE A 789 13.95 3.88 -11.04
C PHE A 789 14.21 4.37 -12.46
N LEU A 790 14.22 5.68 -12.64
CA LEU A 790 14.58 6.35 -13.89
C LEU A 790 16.09 6.63 -13.93
N ARG A 791 16.68 6.43 -15.10
CA ARG A 791 18.06 6.85 -15.41
C ARG A 791 18.05 8.16 -16.21
N PRO A 792 18.97 9.09 -15.95
CA PRO A 792 19.01 10.34 -16.69
C PRO A 792 19.50 10.13 -18.13
N THR A 793 18.83 10.75 -19.09
CA THR A 793 19.33 11.04 -20.45
C THR A 793 20.16 12.32 -20.47
N ALA A 794 19.81 13.29 -19.61
CA ALA A 794 20.58 14.50 -19.34
C ALA A 794 20.37 14.94 -17.88
N TRP A 795 21.37 15.54 -17.26
CA TRP A 795 21.25 16.08 -15.89
C TRP A 795 22.31 17.16 -15.61
N SER A 796 22.09 17.93 -14.55
CA SER A 796 23.01 18.95 -14.02
C SER A 796 22.89 19.03 -12.49
N SER A 797 23.59 19.95 -11.84
CA SER A 797 23.44 20.19 -10.39
C SER A 797 22.05 20.70 -9.98
N ASN A 798 21.19 21.08 -10.92
CA ASN A 798 19.84 21.59 -10.69
C ASN A 798 18.76 21.03 -11.63
N SER A 799 19.07 19.99 -12.42
CA SER A 799 18.10 19.37 -13.34
C SER A 799 18.33 17.88 -13.58
N PHE A 800 17.25 17.16 -13.84
CA PHE A 800 17.22 15.78 -14.27
C PHE A 800 16.25 15.65 -15.44
N THR A 801 16.62 14.88 -16.46
CA THR A 801 15.73 14.48 -17.56
C THR A 801 15.97 13.01 -17.84
N SER A 802 14.91 12.21 -17.94
CA SER A 802 14.99 10.81 -18.40
C SER A 802 14.29 10.62 -19.74
N LEU A 803 14.30 9.37 -20.23
CA LEU A 803 13.31 8.90 -21.20
C LEU A 803 11.88 8.95 -20.60
N PRO A 804 10.84 8.76 -21.43
CA PRO A 804 9.46 8.74 -20.96
C PRO A 804 9.16 7.60 -19.98
N VAL A 805 8.16 7.81 -19.11
CA VAL A 805 7.87 6.95 -17.96
C VAL A 805 7.07 5.73 -18.39
N ASN A 806 7.78 4.67 -18.76
CA ASN A 806 7.20 3.40 -19.17
C ASN A 806 7.20 2.37 -18.03
N GLY A 807 6.12 1.59 -17.94
CA GLY A 807 5.99 0.50 -16.98
C GLY A 807 5.83 0.93 -15.52
N LEU A 808 5.44 2.18 -15.26
CA LEU A 808 4.80 2.58 -14.00
C LEU A 808 3.31 2.79 -14.27
N TRP A 809 2.45 2.47 -13.31
CA TRP A 809 1.00 2.63 -13.49
C TRP A 809 0.57 4.12 -13.40
N PRO A 810 -0.32 4.58 -14.30
CA PRO A 810 -0.85 5.95 -14.32
C PRO A 810 -1.80 6.22 -13.15
N GLY A 811 -2.25 7.47 -13.03
CA GLY A 811 -2.60 8.04 -11.75
C GLY A 811 -1.36 8.53 -11.02
N TRP A 812 -1.55 8.93 -9.77
CA TRP A 812 -0.55 9.78 -9.14
C TRP A 812 0.65 9.00 -8.64
N THR A 813 1.78 9.68 -8.78
CA THR A 813 3.11 9.16 -8.54
C THR A 813 3.91 10.16 -7.71
N MET A 814 4.69 9.65 -6.77
CA MET A 814 5.71 10.41 -6.04
C MET A 814 7.07 10.18 -6.69
N ALA A 815 7.69 11.24 -7.20
CA ALA A 815 9.11 11.27 -7.52
C ALA A 815 9.95 11.53 -6.27
N THR A 816 11.18 11.03 -6.23
CA THR A 816 12.24 11.48 -5.29
C THR A 816 13.60 11.32 -5.95
N VAL A 817 14.49 12.28 -5.73
CA VAL A 817 15.86 12.30 -6.24
C VAL A 817 16.81 11.75 -5.19
N PHE A 818 17.78 10.95 -5.61
CA PHE A 818 18.86 10.39 -4.79
C PHE A 818 20.18 10.88 -5.30
N VAL A 819 20.97 11.47 -4.40
CA VAL A 819 22.35 11.92 -4.66
C VAL A 819 23.20 11.44 -3.48
N ASN A 820 24.29 10.73 -3.75
CA ASN A 820 25.13 10.10 -2.71
C ASN A 820 24.33 9.29 -1.66
N GLY A 821 23.23 8.64 -2.08
CA GLY A 821 22.32 7.91 -1.19
C GLY A 821 21.32 8.77 -0.39
N ILE A 822 21.48 10.10 -0.41
CA ILE A 822 20.62 11.06 0.30
C ILE A 822 19.34 11.32 -0.53
N PRO A 823 18.14 11.09 0.03
CA PRO A 823 16.85 11.36 -0.60
C PRO A 823 16.47 12.85 -0.57
N SER A 824 15.90 13.35 -1.67
CA SER A 824 15.19 14.62 -1.67
C SER A 824 13.90 14.55 -0.86
N GLN A 825 13.25 15.69 -0.61
CA GLN A 825 11.80 15.63 -0.41
C GLN A 825 11.15 15.06 -1.67
N GLY A 826 10.14 14.20 -1.48
CA GLY A 826 9.37 13.66 -2.58
C GLY A 826 8.42 14.72 -3.15
N ASN A 827 8.02 14.56 -4.41
CA ASN A 827 7.15 15.51 -5.08
C ASN A 827 6.14 14.76 -5.95
N LEU A 828 4.93 15.30 -6.06
CA LEU A 828 3.74 14.57 -6.50
C LEU A 828 3.25 15.05 -7.85
N PHE A 829 3.02 14.09 -8.75
CA PHE A 829 2.56 14.35 -10.11
C PHE A 829 1.59 13.28 -10.58
N ASP A 830 0.71 13.67 -11.50
CA ASP A 830 -0.21 12.76 -12.14
C ASP A 830 0.49 12.12 -13.34
N LEU A 831 0.72 10.81 -13.33
CA LEU A 831 1.17 10.10 -14.52
C LEU A 831 -0.06 9.80 -15.38
N GLN A 832 -0.15 10.41 -16.55
CA GLN A 832 -1.30 10.19 -17.44
C GLN A 832 -1.29 8.76 -17.98
N PRO A 833 -2.47 8.18 -18.23
CA PRO A 833 -2.56 6.92 -18.93
C PRO A 833 -2.04 7.05 -20.37
N LEU A 834 -1.43 5.96 -20.86
CA LEU A 834 -1.23 5.74 -22.29
C LEU A 834 -2.62 5.61 -22.93
N LEU A 835 -3.19 6.74 -23.33
CA LEU A 835 -4.46 6.76 -24.05
C LEU A 835 -4.27 6.00 -25.37
N PRO A 836 -5.03 4.92 -25.63
CA PRO A 836 -5.06 4.39 -26.98
C PRO A 836 -5.55 5.51 -27.90
N GLY A 837 -4.75 5.82 -28.93
CA GLY A 837 -5.10 6.85 -29.91
C GLY A 837 -6.50 6.57 -30.49
N PRO A 838 -7.27 7.61 -30.85
CA PRO A 838 -8.60 7.45 -31.41
C PRO A 838 -8.59 6.47 -32.58
N LEU A 839 -9.66 5.67 -32.66
CA LEU A 839 -9.79 4.54 -33.58
C LEU A 839 -9.46 4.95 -35.03
N LEU A 840 -8.29 4.53 -35.50
CA LEU A 840 -7.79 4.86 -36.83
C LEU A 840 -8.47 3.98 -37.88
N THR A 841 -9.19 4.63 -38.79
CA THR A 841 -9.71 3.95 -39.99
C THR A 841 -8.73 4.12 -41.13
N SER A 842 -8.35 3.00 -41.76
CA SER A 842 -7.46 3.00 -42.93
C SER A 842 -8.24 2.66 -44.21
N VAL A 843 -8.07 3.47 -45.25
CA VAL A 843 -8.61 3.21 -46.60
C VAL A 843 -7.45 3.19 -47.58
N VAL A 844 -7.36 2.14 -48.39
CA VAL A 844 -6.40 2.06 -49.51
C VAL A 844 -7.13 2.37 -50.80
N SER A 845 -6.76 3.47 -51.47
CA SER A 845 -7.35 3.85 -52.75
C SER A 845 -6.34 4.55 -53.65
N SER A 846 -6.39 4.28 -54.96
CA SER A 846 -5.58 4.96 -55.99
C SER A 846 -4.07 5.03 -55.72
N GLY A 847 -3.50 4.00 -55.08
CA GLY A 847 -2.08 3.98 -54.72
C GLY A 847 -1.72 4.86 -53.51
N ASN A 848 -2.68 5.18 -52.63
CA ASN A 848 -2.43 5.84 -51.36
C ASN A 848 -3.06 5.06 -50.19
N ILE A 849 -2.44 5.13 -49.01
CA ILE A 849 -3.06 4.73 -47.74
C ILE A 849 -3.52 6.01 -47.04
N THR A 850 -4.83 6.15 -46.84
CA THR A 850 -5.40 7.24 -46.04
C THR A 850 -5.76 6.73 -44.65
N LEU A 851 -5.22 7.38 -43.62
CA LEU A 851 -5.55 7.17 -42.22
C LEU A 851 -6.48 8.29 -41.75
N THR A 852 -7.55 7.98 -41.02
CA THR A 852 -8.57 8.96 -40.58
C THR A 852 -8.89 8.78 -39.11
N TRP A 853 -9.08 9.88 -38.39
CA TRP A 853 -9.61 9.89 -37.02
C TRP A 853 -10.82 10.83 -36.88
N PRO A 854 -11.63 10.71 -35.80
CA PRO A 854 -12.87 11.49 -35.64
C PRO A 854 -12.67 13.01 -35.49
N THR A 855 -13.79 13.73 -35.49
CA THR A 855 -13.88 15.20 -35.33
C THR A 855 -13.59 15.65 -33.89
N GLY A 856 -12.36 15.42 -33.42
CA GLY A 856 -11.94 15.69 -32.04
C GLY A 856 -10.43 15.93 -31.90
N ASN A 857 -9.86 15.59 -30.75
CA ASN A 857 -8.44 15.79 -30.45
C ASN A 857 -7.53 15.01 -31.43
N PRO A 858 -6.49 15.63 -32.03
CA PRO A 858 -5.57 14.96 -32.93
C PRO A 858 -4.64 14.02 -32.16
N PRO A 859 -4.49 12.74 -32.58
CA PRO A 859 -3.44 11.89 -32.02
C PRO A 859 -2.07 12.49 -32.34
N ARG A 860 -1.21 12.56 -31.33
CA ARG A 860 0.22 12.77 -31.55
C ARG A 860 0.79 11.42 -32.00
N PHE A 861 1.42 11.42 -33.17
CA PHE A 861 2.17 10.27 -33.66
C PHE A 861 3.25 10.73 -34.64
N HIS A 862 4.37 10.03 -34.64
CA HIS A 862 5.41 10.13 -35.65
C HIS A 862 5.16 9.04 -36.70
N LEU A 863 4.95 9.44 -37.96
CA LEU A 863 4.99 8.50 -39.07
C LEU A 863 6.45 8.15 -39.34
N GLN A 864 6.81 6.88 -39.17
CA GLN A 864 8.15 6.38 -39.42
C GLN A 864 8.14 5.39 -40.58
N ALA A 865 9.21 5.38 -41.37
CA ALA A 865 9.41 4.45 -42.46
C ALA A 865 10.71 3.66 -42.31
N THR A 866 10.76 2.48 -42.92
CA THR A 866 11.98 1.68 -43.07
C THR A 866 11.94 0.83 -44.34
N THR A 867 13.12 0.40 -44.79
CA THR A 867 13.28 -0.60 -45.87
C THR A 867 13.42 -2.01 -45.34
N ASP A 868 13.60 -2.19 -44.03
CA ASP A 868 13.80 -3.50 -43.38
C ASP A 868 12.88 -3.62 -42.15
N PHE A 869 11.85 -4.46 -42.27
CA PHE A 869 10.89 -4.71 -41.21
C PHE A 869 11.49 -5.41 -39.98
N SER A 870 12.66 -6.03 -40.11
CA SER A 870 13.35 -6.74 -39.02
C SER A 870 14.30 -5.86 -38.19
N GLY A 871 14.54 -4.63 -38.63
CA GLY A 871 15.54 -3.72 -38.05
C GLY A 871 15.03 -2.70 -37.03
N THR A 872 15.95 -2.18 -36.21
CA THR A 872 15.73 -1.05 -35.30
C THR A 872 15.74 0.32 -35.99
N ASN A 873 16.22 0.39 -37.24
CA ASN A 873 16.40 1.63 -38.00
C ASN A 873 15.07 2.07 -38.65
N TRP A 874 14.28 2.80 -37.88
CA TRP A 874 13.07 3.51 -38.34
C TRP A 874 13.34 5.01 -38.37
N VAL A 875 12.95 5.69 -39.46
CA VAL A 875 13.22 7.11 -39.69
C VAL A 875 11.91 7.88 -39.83
N ASP A 876 11.80 9.03 -39.15
CA ASP A 876 10.65 9.94 -39.27
C ASP A 876 10.52 10.49 -40.69
N VAL A 877 9.37 10.27 -41.35
CA VAL A 877 9.06 10.81 -42.69
C VAL A 877 8.16 12.05 -42.57
N ASN A 878 8.82 13.18 -42.34
CA ASN A 878 8.19 14.49 -42.42
C ASN A 878 7.77 14.82 -43.86
N GLY A 879 6.74 15.65 -44.03
CA GLY A 879 6.31 16.18 -45.34
C GLY A 879 5.33 15.32 -46.15
N LEU A 880 5.15 14.02 -45.82
CA LEU A 880 4.09 13.18 -46.42
C LEU A 880 2.70 13.37 -45.78
N VAL A 881 2.55 14.35 -44.89
CA VAL A 881 1.36 14.57 -44.08
C VAL A 881 0.67 15.88 -44.48
N THR A 882 -0.44 15.77 -45.23
CA THR A 882 -1.35 16.88 -45.52
C THR A 882 -2.55 16.84 -44.58
N VAL A 883 -2.53 17.69 -43.54
CA VAL A 883 -3.68 17.88 -42.63
C VAL A 883 -4.60 18.97 -43.20
N THR A 884 -5.87 18.66 -43.43
CA THR A 884 -6.90 19.67 -43.74
C THR A 884 -8.01 19.65 -42.68
N ASN A 885 -8.41 20.83 -42.21
CA ASN A 885 -9.31 20.98 -41.08
C ASN A 885 -10.78 20.66 -41.41
N ALA A 886 -11.21 19.44 -41.07
CA ALA A 886 -12.57 19.08 -40.64
C ALA A 886 -12.61 17.60 -40.18
N LEU A 887 -11.79 16.77 -40.82
CA LEU A 887 -11.49 15.39 -40.44
C LEU A 887 -9.98 15.21 -40.56
N GLY A 888 -9.31 14.92 -39.44
CA GLY A 888 -7.87 14.74 -39.45
C GLY A 888 -7.50 13.46 -40.19
N HIS A 889 -6.64 13.60 -41.20
CA HIS A 889 -6.18 12.47 -41.99
C HIS A 889 -4.72 12.61 -42.45
N VAL A 890 -4.11 11.47 -42.76
CA VAL A 890 -2.77 11.36 -43.36
C VAL A 890 -2.88 10.52 -44.63
N THR A 891 -2.22 10.94 -45.71
CA THR A 891 -2.21 10.22 -47.00
C THR A 891 -0.79 9.79 -47.34
N ILE A 892 -0.49 8.49 -47.27
CA ILE A 892 0.83 7.91 -47.55
C ILE A 892 0.86 7.42 -49.01
N PRO A 893 1.70 7.96 -49.90
CA PRO A 893 1.79 7.52 -51.29
C PRO A 893 2.52 6.18 -51.42
N VAL A 894 1.83 5.18 -51.98
CA VAL A 894 2.37 3.85 -52.28
C VAL A 894 3.09 3.91 -53.62
N GLY A 895 4.42 4.10 -53.59
CA GLY A 895 5.23 4.08 -54.83
C GLY A 895 6.62 4.71 -54.76
N GLN A 896 7.02 5.35 -53.66
CA GLN A 896 8.32 6.05 -53.52
C GLN A 896 9.45 5.16 -52.97
N GLY A 897 9.47 3.88 -53.36
CA GLY A 897 10.57 2.93 -53.12
C GLY A 897 10.75 2.38 -51.70
N VAL A 898 10.29 3.09 -50.66
CA VAL A 898 10.37 2.62 -49.26
C VAL A 898 9.26 1.60 -48.97
N GLY A 899 9.60 0.50 -48.30
CA GLY A 899 8.73 -0.68 -48.20
C GLY A 899 7.76 -0.72 -47.01
N PHE A 900 8.13 -0.15 -45.86
CA PHE A 900 7.38 -0.31 -44.61
C PHE A 900 7.16 1.01 -43.88
N TYR A 901 6.00 1.14 -43.22
CA TYR A 901 5.60 2.31 -42.43
C TYR A 901 5.02 1.88 -41.08
N ARG A 902 5.23 2.67 -40.03
CA ARG A 902 4.56 2.52 -38.73
C ARG A 902 4.13 3.87 -38.17
N LEU A 903 3.08 3.84 -37.37
CA LEU A 903 2.74 4.93 -36.47
C LEU A 903 3.44 4.66 -35.15
N LYS A 904 4.35 5.56 -34.76
CA LYS A 904 4.85 5.62 -33.40
C LYS A 904 3.99 6.67 -32.69
N PHE A 905 3.11 6.21 -31.80
CA PHE A 905 2.48 7.09 -30.83
C PHE A 905 3.56 7.55 -29.85
#